data_AF-A0A849PWN9-F1
#
_entry.id   AF-A0A849PWN9-F1
#
_cell.length_a   1.000
_cell.length_b   1.000
_cell.length_c   1.000
_cell.angle_alpha   90.00
_cell.angle_beta   90.00
_cell.angle_gamma   90.00
#
_symmetry.space_group_name_H-M   'P 1'
#
loop_
_entity.id
_entity.type
_entity.pdbx_description
1 polymer ?
#
loop_
_entity_poly.entity_id
_entity_poly.type
_entity_poly.pdbx_seq_one_letter_code
_entity_poly.pdbx_strand_id
1 'polypeptide(L)'
;MRNPTATLLLLLLSMAVLLLMASQAGASDNDTPETAAPLDQYNYITEFVNGTNDSMEYWYWMDIDRGDELVINFSGTGDARYNRTRMLYYVYGPDSYDSNSVVHSEYWYRQKQSRDDYADYWDWICPGGGRYYFYFFAYQQAKGDFRVNISRDSPKELFRFGLDTGTLWWTDISDQNRNDVWKIWLEATDQELEGVQVTLTWTDDGRFRLYAYDLVDTFEQNALNVSYGFSGDISEVVRFTSSYTGWYYIRVEYASWWSTPEAYNIRTREYSAPNDGDNDLVNATHVLKTASYNGRIEASRDMHDWFKADLVEGDLLGISMQIMDPYNPDYNPDNPNLQNFFEIQVYDPNMQRVRNGYDRNGGWPVPDTYINDLPIQSTDIRVNGTYYIRASFSWSYGAYGDVANTSGHVIAFCDYVVQITIPNRAPRINQTALEEVIMLEDTTWWETLAGRNVSSLDLNTVFQDPEHGVMTFKVRGSPNITATLTGDALGLRPFKDWHGEVDIKLTADDDSGNSVVAWLHVFVAPVNDPPGFMGMTFTFLEDDPSEENRTFNMYDLFHDVDGEDADSLIFSIDAPGPISVSIDQVTGNAIFTVEEDLNGEFFLTFTATDMSESHASGEVRLNIIPVNDAPKGVDEDAVHTFPEGFALETFDAANHMYDPDGDMGLLWFVTYVDLADEALLTITNEGRETQNSAMVVTSATGRQDWYGSVTVIIACVDPGGLRGEKEFTITITNTPDPPEIADWTPRTNPEFGEGETFSFSVDNVRDPDGGDAQIHFSFRVKGPDDIFAREVQNATSRVFAMETDFESEGEYLVSVVIFDEDLMSSVNPLDWIVTVTKTNRVPLVTIDAPDEGDAFKEGKWVEFQATPTDPDSEDQAGLVVEWYEGDTRLGQGETFSIRSLKPGDHIISVVVTDSSGESVEETVTIKVNKAEEEPGFGIVTVVMALLVLALLTARRRTLSEVTAGTS
;
A
#
# COMPACT_ATOMS: atom_id res chain seq x y z
N MET A 1 -64.12 6.30 24.63
CA MET A 1 -64.84 6.96 25.74
C MET A 1 -65.69 5.94 26.48
N ARG A 2 -65.59 5.91 27.81
CA ARG A 2 -66.66 5.68 28.82
C ARG A 2 -67.86 4.78 28.46
N ASN A 3 -67.96 3.60 29.10
CA ASN A 3 -68.92 3.42 30.22
C ASN A 3 -68.67 2.08 30.98
N PRO A 4 -68.35 2.08 32.30
CA PRO A 4 -68.22 0.85 33.09
C PRO A 4 -69.57 0.16 33.40
N THR A 5 -70.68 0.84 33.17
CA THR A 5 -72.03 0.40 33.54
C THR A 5 -72.64 -0.63 32.59
N ALA A 6 -72.12 -0.79 31.37
CA ALA A 6 -72.62 -1.79 30.42
C ALA A 6 -72.19 -3.22 30.81
N THR A 7 -70.93 -3.39 31.22
CA THR A 7 -70.35 -4.70 31.55
C THR A 7 -70.98 -5.31 32.81
N LEU A 8 -71.24 -4.49 33.83
CA LEU A 8 -71.89 -4.95 35.07
C LEU A 8 -73.35 -5.38 34.84
N LEU A 9 -74.05 -4.73 33.90
CA LEU A 9 -75.44 -5.06 33.57
C LEU A 9 -75.53 -6.36 32.75
N LEU A 10 -74.58 -6.65 31.86
CA LEU A 10 -74.51 -7.94 31.17
C LEU A 10 -74.21 -9.09 32.14
N LEU A 11 -73.25 -8.92 33.05
CA LEU A 11 -72.93 -9.94 34.06
C LEU A 11 -74.10 -10.24 35.01
N LEU A 12 -74.83 -9.21 35.44
CA LEU A 12 -76.03 -9.40 36.28
C LEU A 12 -77.20 -10.03 35.51
N LEU A 13 -77.38 -9.72 34.21
CA LEU A 13 -78.36 -10.43 33.39
C LEU A 13 -77.97 -11.89 33.15
N SER A 14 -76.70 -12.19 32.90
CA SER A 14 -76.26 -13.59 32.71
C SER A 14 -76.43 -14.41 33.99
N MET A 15 -76.06 -13.86 35.16
CA MET A 15 -76.30 -14.52 36.45
C MET A 15 -77.80 -14.73 36.73
N ALA A 16 -78.66 -13.75 36.41
CA ALA A 16 -80.10 -13.89 36.61
C ALA A 16 -80.73 -14.93 35.65
N VAL A 17 -80.26 -15.01 34.40
CA VAL A 17 -80.72 -16.02 33.44
C VAL A 17 -80.23 -17.42 33.83
N LEU A 18 -78.99 -17.57 34.29
CA LEU A 18 -78.50 -18.85 34.83
C LEU A 18 -79.26 -19.28 36.10
N LEU A 19 -79.54 -18.37 37.04
CA LEU A 19 -80.33 -18.72 38.23
C LEU A 19 -81.80 -19.04 37.90
N LEU A 20 -82.43 -18.37 36.93
CA LEU A 20 -83.80 -18.72 36.51
C LEU A 20 -83.89 -20.03 35.73
N MET A 21 -82.86 -20.38 34.95
CA MET A 21 -82.81 -21.70 34.28
C MET A 21 -82.49 -22.84 35.25
N ALA A 22 -81.69 -22.59 36.28
CA ALA A 22 -81.44 -23.55 37.36
C ALA A 22 -82.68 -23.84 38.24
N SER A 23 -83.65 -22.92 38.32
CA SER A 23 -84.84 -23.07 39.18
C SER A 23 -86.08 -23.63 38.47
N GLN A 24 -85.98 -24.14 37.23
CA GLN A 24 -87.12 -24.70 36.48
C GLN A 24 -86.85 -26.01 35.73
N ALA A 25 -85.69 -26.64 35.92
CA ALA A 25 -85.47 -28.02 35.52
C ALA A 25 -86.22 -28.97 36.48
N GLY A 26 -87.48 -29.26 36.17
CA GLY A 26 -88.16 -30.43 36.73
C GLY A 26 -87.51 -31.70 36.15
N ALA A 27 -87.25 -32.69 37.00
CA ALA A 27 -86.65 -33.97 36.60
C ALA A 27 -87.60 -34.75 35.67
N SER A 28 -87.42 -34.62 34.34
CA SER A 28 -88.29 -35.29 33.36
C SER A 28 -87.72 -35.45 31.94
N ASP A 29 -86.41 -35.28 31.70
CA ASP A 29 -85.81 -35.37 30.35
C ASP A 29 -84.29 -35.69 30.38
N ASN A 30 -83.82 -36.45 31.38
CA ASN A 30 -82.40 -36.86 31.52
C ASN A 30 -82.07 -38.18 30.79
N ASP A 31 -82.69 -38.38 29.63
CA ASP A 31 -82.65 -39.63 28.88
C ASP A 31 -81.39 -39.78 27.99
N THR A 32 -80.50 -38.76 27.89
CA THR A 32 -79.23 -38.85 27.13
C THR A 32 -78.03 -38.31 27.91
N PRO A 33 -76.78 -38.62 27.52
CA PRO A 33 -75.57 -38.11 28.20
C PRO A 33 -75.46 -36.58 28.17
N GLU A 34 -75.93 -35.94 27.10
CA GLU A 34 -75.92 -34.47 26.98
C GLU A 34 -77.00 -33.79 27.84
N THR A 35 -78.06 -34.52 28.21
CA THR A 35 -79.11 -34.04 29.13
C THR A 35 -78.97 -34.56 30.56
N ALA A 36 -77.86 -35.25 30.85
CA ALA A 36 -77.56 -35.83 32.16
C ALA A 36 -77.67 -34.79 33.29
N ALA A 37 -78.39 -35.14 34.35
CA ALA A 37 -78.61 -34.23 35.48
C ALA A 37 -77.46 -34.32 36.50
N PRO A 38 -77.01 -33.20 37.11
CA PRO A 38 -76.14 -33.27 38.28
C PRO A 38 -76.85 -34.01 39.42
N LEU A 39 -76.12 -34.85 40.15
CA LEU A 39 -76.61 -35.40 41.41
C LEU A 39 -76.79 -34.29 42.46
N ASP A 40 -77.83 -34.42 43.29
CA ASP A 40 -78.23 -33.36 44.21
C ASP A 40 -77.30 -33.23 45.44
N GLN A 41 -77.46 -32.16 46.21
CA GLN A 41 -76.64 -31.90 47.41
C GLN A 41 -76.74 -32.96 48.52
N TYR A 42 -77.60 -33.98 48.35
CA TYR A 42 -77.81 -35.06 49.30
C TYR A 42 -77.42 -36.43 48.73
N ASN A 43 -76.93 -36.51 47.49
CA ASN A 43 -76.47 -37.73 46.81
C ASN A 43 -77.55 -38.81 46.59
N TYR A 44 -78.85 -38.44 46.60
CA TYR A 44 -79.95 -39.39 46.42
C TYR A 44 -80.61 -39.29 45.04
N ILE A 45 -80.65 -40.41 44.32
CA ILE A 45 -81.60 -40.62 43.23
C ILE A 45 -82.84 -41.31 43.81
N THR A 46 -84.00 -40.65 43.77
CA THR A 46 -85.30 -41.26 44.12
C THR A 46 -86.26 -41.13 42.94
N GLU A 47 -86.22 -42.08 42.02
CA GLU A 47 -87.01 -42.04 40.78
C GLU A 47 -88.18 -43.03 40.79
N PHE A 48 -89.28 -42.60 40.17
CA PHE A 48 -90.52 -43.37 40.11
C PHE A 48 -90.65 -44.13 38.78
N VAL A 49 -90.10 -45.33 38.71
CA VAL A 49 -90.15 -46.16 37.50
C VAL A 49 -91.41 -47.03 37.44
N ASN A 50 -92.40 -46.54 36.68
CA ASN A 50 -93.66 -47.22 36.42
C ASN A 50 -93.63 -47.95 35.06
N GLY A 51 -92.87 -49.05 35.00
CA GLY A 51 -92.65 -49.79 33.76
C GLY A 51 -93.90 -50.46 33.20
N THR A 52 -94.28 -50.07 31.98
CA THR A 52 -95.01 -50.95 31.03
C THR A 52 -94.31 -51.13 29.68
N ASN A 53 -93.19 -50.43 29.43
CA ASN A 53 -92.30 -50.63 28.29
C ASN A 53 -90.83 -50.57 28.77
N ASP A 54 -89.95 -51.34 28.13
CA ASP A 54 -88.53 -51.51 28.49
C ASP A 54 -87.65 -50.38 27.89
N SER A 55 -87.99 -49.11 28.14
CA SER A 55 -87.37 -47.95 27.46
C SER A 55 -87.28 -46.70 28.35
N MET A 56 -86.88 -46.86 29.61
CA MET A 56 -86.57 -45.75 30.52
C MET A 56 -85.08 -45.79 30.85
N GLU A 57 -84.40 -44.73 30.42
CA GLU A 57 -82.96 -44.52 30.50
C GLU A 57 -82.74 -43.26 31.34
N TYR A 58 -81.84 -43.32 32.32
CA TYR A 58 -81.58 -42.18 33.21
C TYR A 58 -80.09 -41.90 33.30
N TRP A 59 -79.71 -40.69 32.90
CA TRP A 59 -78.35 -40.19 32.95
C TRP A 59 -78.18 -39.16 34.07
N TYR A 60 -77.14 -39.34 34.87
CA TYR A 60 -76.70 -38.40 35.88
C TYR A 60 -75.19 -38.19 35.80
N TRP A 61 -74.67 -37.16 36.46
CA TRP A 61 -73.22 -36.98 36.60
C TRP A 61 -72.82 -36.45 37.98
N MET A 62 -71.58 -36.75 38.34
CA MET A 62 -70.88 -36.19 39.50
C MET A 62 -69.45 -35.84 39.09
N ASP A 63 -68.95 -34.69 39.54
CA ASP A 63 -67.53 -34.38 39.48
C ASP A 63 -66.84 -35.08 40.66
N ILE A 64 -65.93 -36.01 40.36
CA ILE A 64 -65.26 -36.88 41.35
C ILE A 64 -63.75 -36.64 41.28
N ASP A 65 -63.09 -36.56 42.44
CA ASP A 65 -61.65 -36.34 42.52
C ASP A 65 -60.89 -37.68 42.40
N ARG A 66 -59.64 -37.63 41.91
CA ARG A 66 -58.86 -38.84 41.66
C ARG A 66 -58.62 -39.62 42.96
N GLY A 67 -59.15 -40.84 42.99
CA GLY A 67 -59.07 -41.79 44.09
C GLY A 67 -60.03 -41.53 45.25
N ASP A 68 -61.07 -40.72 45.06
CA ASP A 68 -62.31 -40.84 45.84
C ASP A 68 -62.83 -42.30 45.75
N GLU A 69 -63.34 -42.84 46.87
CA GLU A 69 -64.09 -44.10 46.88
C GLU A 69 -65.55 -43.78 46.55
N LEU A 70 -65.97 -44.17 45.34
CA LEU A 70 -67.33 -44.08 44.85
C LEU A 70 -68.12 -45.30 45.36
N VAL A 71 -69.19 -45.04 46.11
CA VAL A 71 -70.07 -46.04 46.72
C VAL A 71 -71.47 -45.91 46.14
N ILE A 72 -71.94 -46.96 45.48
CA ILE A 72 -73.29 -47.04 44.89
C ILE A 72 -74.11 -48.06 45.67
N ASN A 73 -75.24 -47.62 46.23
CA ASN A 73 -76.14 -48.41 47.06
C ASN A 73 -77.57 -48.37 46.50
N PHE A 74 -78.10 -49.53 46.12
CA PHE A 74 -79.46 -49.68 45.62
C PHE A 74 -80.44 -50.17 46.70
N SER A 75 -81.50 -49.39 46.95
CA SER A 75 -82.62 -49.76 47.83
C SER A 75 -83.97 -49.62 47.09
N GLY A 76 -85.07 -50.13 47.66
CA GLY A 76 -86.38 -50.03 46.97
C GLY A 76 -87.61 -50.28 47.86
N THR A 77 -88.56 -49.34 47.77
CA THR A 77 -89.75 -49.23 48.63
C THR A 77 -91.01 -49.65 47.89
N GLY A 78 -91.52 -50.86 48.13
CA GLY A 78 -92.76 -51.33 47.47
C GLY A 78 -93.44 -52.51 48.16
N ASP A 79 -94.77 -52.55 48.07
CA ASP A 79 -95.63 -53.62 48.61
C ASP A 79 -95.19 -55.01 48.12
N ALA A 80 -95.06 -55.97 49.05
CA ALA A 80 -94.49 -57.31 48.83
C ALA A 80 -95.23 -58.21 47.81
N ARG A 81 -96.25 -57.69 47.12
CA ARG A 81 -97.15 -58.41 46.22
C ARG A 81 -96.80 -58.29 44.72
N TYR A 82 -95.93 -57.37 44.30
CA TYR A 82 -95.61 -57.18 42.86
C TYR A 82 -94.15 -56.92 42.47
N ASN A 83 -93.19 -56.87 43.42
CA ASN A 83 -91.84 -56.38 43.13
C ASN A 83 -90.96 -57.38 42.34
N ARG A 84 -90.60 -57.01 41.11
CA ARG A 84 -89.41 -57.51 40.38
C ARG A 84 -88.74 -56.33 39.67
N THR A 85 -88.03 -55.49 40.42
CA THR A 85 -87.16 -54.45 39.82
C THR A 85 -85.83 -55.09 39.44
N ARG A 86 -85.33 -54.76 38.24
CA ARG A 86 -84.05 -55.20 37.69
C ARG A 86 -83.46 -54.01 36.96
N MET A 87 -82.20 -53.69 37.22
CA MET A 87 -81.52 -52.58 36.55
C MET A 87 -80.15 -53.02 36.08
N LEU A 88 -79.74 -52.50 34.93
CA LEU A 88 -78.35 -52.50 34.50
C LEU A 88 -77.85 -51.07 34.68
N TYR A 89 -76.65 -50.89 35.21
CA TYR A 89 -76.03 -49.57 35.28
C TYR A 89 -74.62 -49.59 34.69
N TYR A 90 -74.23 -48.44 34.15
CA TYR A 90 -72.91 -48.17 33.60
C TYR A 90 -72.37 -46.91 34.27
N VAL A 91 -71.09 -46.94 34.61
CA VAL A 91 -70.31 -45.77 35.02
C VAL A 91 -69.32 -45.50 33.89
N TYR A 92 -69.32 -44.28 33.38
CA TYR A 92 -68.36 -43.82 32.39
C TYR A 92 -67.30 -42.93 33.06
N GLY A 93 -66.06 -43.08 32.59
CA GLY A 93 -64.87 -42.43 33.13
C GLY A 93 -64.86 -40.92 32.94
N PRO A 94 -63.82 -40.24 33.45
CA PRO A 94 -63.79 -38.79 33.52
C PRO A 94 -63.90 -38.15 32.13
N ASP A 95 -64.87 -37.25 31.99
CA ASP A 95 -65.09 -36.36 30.86
C ASP A 95 -65.40 -37.05 29.51
N SER A 96 -65.78 -38.34 29.51
CA SER A 96 -66.24 -39.06 28.31
C SER A 96 -67.35 -40.07 28.65
N TYR A 97 -68.31 -40.23 27.73
CA TYR A 97 -69.42 -41.19 27.82
C TYR A 97 -69.49 -42.15 26.61
N ASP A 98 -68.39 -42.28 25.88
CA ASP A 98 -68.28 -43.22 24.75
C ASP A 98 -68.25 -44.68 25.24
N SER A 99 -68.59 -45.65 24.38
CA SER A 99 -68.60 -47.07 24.75
C SER A 99 -67.23 -47.64 25.12
N ASN A 100 -66.14 -46.96 24.75
CA ASN A 100 -64.77 -47.32 25.16
C ASN A 100 -64.38 -46.70 26.52
N SER A 101 -65.20 -45.79 27.05
CA SER A 101 -64.99 -45.05 28.29
C SER A 101 -65.82 -45.60 29.46
N VAL A 102 -66.50 -46.74 29.28
CA VAL A 102 -67.15 -47.47 30.36
C VAL A 102 -66.07 -47.98 31.32
N VAL A 103 -66.04 -47.43 32.52
CA VAL A 103 -65.10 -47.81 33.59
C VAL A 103 -65.68 -48.83 34.56
N HIS A 104 -67.01 -48.92 34.65
CA HIS A 104 -67.71 -50.03 35.31
C HIS A 104 -69.07 -50.30 34.68
N SER A 105 -69.55 -51.54 34.78
CA SER A 105 -70.94 -51.88 34.43
C SER A 105 -71.41 -53.11 35.20
N GLU A 106 -72.63 -53.08 35.73
CA GLU A 106 -73.13 -54.17 36.58
C GLU A 106 -74.67 -54.28 36.62
N TYR A 107 -75.14 -55.49 36.91
CA TYR A 107 -76.55 -55.88 36.81
C TYR A 107 -77.17 -56.14 38.19
N TRP A 108 -78.07 -55.27 38.62
CA TRP A 108 -78.76 -55.33 39.90
C TRP A 108 -80.10 -56.09 39.83
N TYR A 109 -80.34 -56.98 40.80
CA TYR A 109 -81.57 -57.77 40.84
C TYR A 109 -82.05 -58.20 42.24
N ARG A 110 -83.25 -57.77 42.64
CA ARG A 110 -83.87 -58.15 43.93
C ARG A 110 -84.52 -59.55 43.91
N GLN A 111 -84.07 -60.47 44.77
CA GLN A 111 -84.47 -61.88 44.76
C GLN A 111 -84.96 -62.47 46.12
N LYS A 112 -85.94 -61.85 46.82
CA LYS A 112 -86.77 -62.53 47.87
C LYS A 112 -87.96 -61.69 48.34
N GLN A 113 -88.97 -62.36 48.95
CA GLN A 113 -90.28 -61.79 49.28
C GLN A 113 -90.52 -61.53 50.79
N SER A 114 -89.55 -61.79 51.67
CA SER A 114 -89.74 -61.67 53.12
C SER A 114 -88.47 -61.33 53.91
N ARG A 115 -87.90 -60.16 53.63
CA ARG A 115 -87.08 -59.39 54.58
C ARG A 115 -86.99 -57.96 54.03
N ASP A 116 -87.21 -56.98 54.89
CA ASP A 116 -86.88 -55.60 54.59
C ASP A 116 -85.34 -55.44 54.60
N ASP A 117 -84.86 -54.46 53.85
CA ASP A 117 -83.48 -53.98 53.80
C ASP A 117 -82.41 -55.02 53.41
N TYR A 118 -82.30 -55.28 52.10
CA TYR A 118 -81.02 -55.62 51.48
C TYR A 118 -80.71 -54.59 50.41
N ALA A 119 -79.67 -53.79 50.68
CA ALA A 119 -78.96 -53.01 49.70
C ALA A 119 -77.96 -53.93 48.97
N ASP A 120 -77.80 -53.71 47.68
CA ASP A 120 -76.64 -54.21 46.93
C ASP A 120 -75.65 -53.06 46.84
N TYR A 121 -74.40 -53.37 47.13
CA TYR A 121 -73.36 -52.40 47.48
C TYR A 121 -72.18 -52.62 46.56
N TRP A 122 -71.81 -51.58 45.81
CA TRP A 122 -70.62 -51.55 44.99
C TRP A 122 -69.76 -50.37 45.38
N ASP A 123 -68.46 -50.61 45.51
CA ASP A 123 -67.48 -49.59 45.88
C ASP A 123 -66.18 -49.69 45.08
N TRP A 124 -65.67 -48.52 44.70
CA TRP A 124 -64.58 -48.41 43.74
C TRP A 124 -63.77 -47.14 43.92
N ILE A 125 -62.45 -47.27 43.83
CA ILE A 125 -61.51 -46.14 43.84
C ILE A 125 -61.43 -45.59 42.41
N CYS A 126 -61.90 -44.35 42.20
CA CYS A 126 -61.95 -43.71 40.89
C CYS A 126 -60.54 -43.39 40.34
N PRO A 127 -60.07 -44.00 39.22
CA PRO A 127 -58.67 -43.90 38.79
C PRO A 127 -58.29 -42.56 38.18
N GLY A 128 -59.25 -41.79 37.66
CA GLY A 128 -59.07 -40.43 37.19
C GLY A 128 -59.95 -39.43 37.95
N GLY A 129 -59.57 -38.15 37.95
CA GLY A 129 -60.43 -37.06 38.43
C GLY A 129 -61.12 -36.39 37.24
N GLY A 130 -62.38 -35.98 37.40
CA GLY A 130 -63.18 -35.37 36.33
C GLY A 130 -64.66 -35.68 36.47
N ARG A 131 -65.44 -35.46 35.42
CA ARG A 131 -66.88 -35.74 35.41
C ARG A 131 -67.17 -37.19 35.07
N TYR A 132 -67.73 -37.93 36.03
CA TYR A 132 -68.22 -39.28 35.81
C TYR A 132 -69.70 -39.24 35.45
N TYR A 133 -70.09 -40.04 34.46
CA TYR A 133 -71.48 -40.20 34.03
C TYR A 133 -72.05 -41.54 34.50
N PHE A 134 -73.24 -41.49 35.09
CA PHE A 134 -73.96 -42.64 35.61
C PHE A 134 -75.20 -42.88 34.75
N TYR A 135 -75.26 -44.03 34.11
CA TYR A 135 -76.35 -44.43 33.25
C TYR A 135 -77.09 -45.61 33.86
N PHE A 136 -78.38 -45.43 34.15
CA PHE A 136 -79.26 -46.45 34.71
C PHE A 136 -80.34 -46.85 33.70
N PHE A 137 -80.47 -48.15 33.44
CA PHE A 137 -81.45 -48.71 32.51
C PHE A 137 -82.28 -49.83 33.16
N ALA A 138 -83.61 -49.72 33.06
CA ALA A 138 -84.55 -50.68 33.64
C ALA A 138 -84.77 -51.89 32.70
N TYR A 139 -84.55 -53.11 33.20
CA TYR A 139 -84.52 -54.32 32.36
C TYR A 139 -85.70 -55.29 32.61
N GLN A 140 -86.48 -55.59 31.56
CA GLN A 140 -87.58 -56.57 31.53
C GLN A 140 -88.71 -56.36 32.57
N GLN A 141 -89.65 -55.46 32.25
CA GLN A 141 -90.89 -55.20 33.00
C GLN A 141 -90.68 -54.87 34.48
N ALA A 142 -89.64 -54.09 34.79
CA ALA A 142 -89.40 -53.59 36.14
C ALA A 142 -90.60 -52.79 36.68
N LYS A 143 -91.06 -53.13 37.89
CA LYS A 143 -92.15 -52.44 38.58
C LYS A 143 -91.86 -52.26 40.07
N GLY A 144 -91.82 -50.99 40.49
CA GLY A 144 -91.71 -50.57 41.87
C GLY A 144 -90.61 -49.52 42.07
N ASP A 145 -90.82 -48.64 43.03
CA ASP A 145 -89.91 -47.55 43.38
C ASP A 145 -88.52 -48.09 43.77
N PHE A 146 -87.47 -47.49 43.22
CA PHE A 146 -86.09 -47.68 43.68
C PHE A 146 -85.50 -46.37 44.17
N ARG A 147 -84.43 -46.49 44.94
CA ARG A 147 -83.55 -45.37 45.30
C ARG A 147 -82.12 -45.82 45.12
N VAL A 148 -81.31 -44.98 44.47
CA VAL A 148 -79.86 -45.15 44.44
C VAL A 148 -79.28 -44.06 45.32
N ASN A 149 -78.46 -44.45 46.28
CA ASN A 149 -77.59 -43.53 47.01
C ASN A 149 -76.19 -43.65 46.39
N ILE A 150 -75.63 -42.54 45.93
CA ILE A 150 -74.33 -42.49 45.26
C ILE A 150 -73.44 -41.56 46.08
N SER A 151 -72.83 -42.10 47.13
CA SER A 151 -71.89 -41.35 47.96
C SER A 151 -70.48 -41.46 47.39
N ARG A 152 -69.71 -40.39 47.52
CA ARG A 152 -68.25 -40.44 47.46
C ARG A 152 -67.68 -40.24 48.86
N ASP A 153 -66.63 -40.97 49.20
CA ASP A 153 -65.76 -40.65 50.33
C ASP A 153 -64.36 -40.32 49.82
N SER A 154 -63.74 -39.28 50.38
CA SER A 154 -62.46 -38.79 49.87
C SER A 154 -61.30 -39.41 50.64
N PRO A 155 -60.21 -39.80 49.95
CA PRO A 155 -59.11 -40.55 50.53
C PRO A 155 -58.39 -39.72 51.61
N LYS A 156 -58.20 -40.33 52.77
CA LYS A 156 -57.51 -39.72 53.92
C LYS A 156 -56.02 -39.57 53.61
N GLU A 157 -55.43 -38.42 53.93
CA GLU A 157 -53.99 -38.23 53.72
C GLU A 157 -53.16 -38.96 54.75
N LEU A 158 -52.19 -39.75 54.27
CA LEU A 158 -51.24 -40.48 55.11
C LEU A 158 -49.83 -39.95 54.81
N PHE A 159 -49.12 -39.51 55.85
CA PHE A 159 -47.78 -38.95 55.68
C PHE A 159 -46.80 -40.04 55.24
N ARG A 160 -45.89 -39.72 54.29
CA ARG A 160 -44.87 -40.65 53.74
C ARG A 160 -44.22 -41.50 54.83
N PHE A 161 -43.90 -40.89 55.98
CA PHE A 161 -43.47 -41.57 57.21
C PHE A 161 -44.27 -41.07 58.43
N GLY A 162 -45.36 -41.78 58.77
CA GLY A 162 -46.31 -41.40 59.80
C GLY A 162 -46.89 -42.58 60.58
N LEU A 163 -47.62 -42.27 61.65
CA LEU A 163 -48.53 -43.16 62.35
C LEU A 163 -49.87 -42.43 62.42
N ASP A 164 -50.85 -42.93 61.68
CA ASP A 164 -52.19 -42.37 61.63
C ASP A 164 -53.19 -43.41 62.17
N THR A 165 -54.24 -42.93 62.85
CA THR A 165 -55.19 -43.78 63.58
C THR A 165 -56.57 -43.69 62.96
N GLY A 166 -57.06 -44.81 62.44
CA GLY A 166 -58.40 -44.93 61.87
C GLY A 166 -59.43 -45.36 62.90
N THR A 167 -60.57 -44.69 62.93
CA THR A 167 -61.75 -45.10 63.71
C THR A 167 -62.95 -45.12 62.80
N LEU A 168 -63.49 -46.31 62.53
CA LEU A 168 -64.71 -46.52 61.75
C LEU A 168 -65.91 -46.18 62.63
N TRP A 169 -66.59 -45.06 62.36
CA TRP A 169 -67.75 -44.60 63.12
C TRP A 169 -69.06 -45.05 62.47
N TRP A 170 -70.00 -45.57 63.28
CA TRP A 170 -71.32 -46.00 62.82
C TRP A 170 -72.44 -45.15 63.44
N THR A 171 -73.17 -44.42 62.60
CA THR A 171 -74.46 -43.80 62.96
C THR A 171 -75.43 -43.83 61.77
N ASP A 172 -76.47 -44.67 61.88
CA ASP A 172 -77.72 -44.64 61.10
C ASP A 172 -77.63 -44.65 59.56
N ILE A 173 -76.79 -45.54 59.00
CA ILE A 173 -77.08 -46.21 57.72
C ILE A 173 -76.93 -47.73 57.94
N SER A 174 -77.90 -48.51 57.46
CA SER A 174 -77.95 -49.97 57.61
C SER A 174 -76.94 -50.68 56.69
N ASP A 175 -75.83 -51.09 57.30
CA ASP A 175 -74.93 -52.19 56.94
C ASP A 175 -74.44 -52.32 55.47
N GLN A 176 -73.29 -51.71 55.15
CA GLN A 176 -72.13 -52.44 54.55
C GLN A 176 -70.83 -51.64 54.32
N ASN A 177 -70.76 -50.32 54.56
CA ASN A 177 -69.49 -49.57 54.49
C ASN A 177 -68.46 -50.15 55.48
N ARG A 178 -67.41 -50.80 54.97
CA ARG A 178 -66.38 -51.52 55.75
C ARG A 178 -64.95 -51.06 55.45
N ASN A 179 -64.84 -50.01 54.64
CA ASN A 179 -63.61 -49.65 53.97
C ASN A 179 -63.18 -48.24 54.35
N ASP A 180 -61.88 -48.02 54.33
CA ASP A 180 -61.25 -46.71 54.42
C ASP A 180 -60.16 -46.64 53.35
N VAL A 181 -60.23 -45.63 52.47
CA VAL A 181 -59.16 -45.32 51.52
C VAL A 181 -58.27 -44.23 52.07
N TRP A 182 -56.97 -44.46 51.96
CA TRP A 182 -55.91 -43.51 52.26
C TRP A 182 -55.13 -43.21 50.99
N LYS A 183 -54.60 -42.00 50.86
CA LYS A 183 -53.63 -41.65 49.81
C LYS A 183 -52.29 -41.27 50.46
N ILE A 184 -51.21 -41.75 49.86
CA ILE A 184 -49.83 -41.48 50.27
C ILE A 184 -49.08 -40.89 49.08
N TRP A 185 -48.39 -39.77 49.30
CA TRP A 185 -47.53 -39.16 48.27
C TRP A 185 -46.15 -39.80 48.33
N LEU A 186 -45.75 -40.42 47.22
CA LEU A 186 -44.41 -40.95 47.02
C LEU A 186 -43.67 -40.11 45.99
N GLU A 187 -42.38 -39.92 46.22
CA GLU A 187 -41.46 -39.31 45.26
C GLU A 187 -40.56 -40.45 44.76
N ALA A 188 -40.75 -40.83 43.50
CA ALA A 188 -39.86 -41.71 42.78
C ALA A 188 -38.58 -40.93 42.43
N THR A 189 -37.43 -41.48 42.79
CA THR A 189 -36.11 -40.87 42.67
C THR A 189 -35.10 -41.91 42.24
N ASP A 190 -34.05 -41.51 41.53
CA ASP A 190 -32.94 -42.38 41.08
C ASP A 190 -32.02 -42.86 42.24
N GLN A 191 -32.55 -43.17 43.43
CA GLN A 191 -31.82 -43.46 44.67
C GLN A 191 -32.57 -44.50 45.52
N GLU A 192 -31.87 -45.59 45.92
CA GLU A 192 -32.22 -46.85 46.65
C GLU A 192 -33.24 -46.81 47.84
N LEU A 193 -34.24 -45.93 47.80
CA LEU A 193 -35.31 -45.73 48.77
C LEU A 193 -36.69 -45.81 48.08
N GLU A 194 -36.82 -46.72 47.11
CA GLU A 194 -38.01 -46.86 46.26
C GLU A 194 -39.24 -47.44 46.98
N GLY A 195 -39.06 -48.23 48.05
CA GLY A 195 -40.14 -48.98 48.68
C GLY A 195 -40.79 -48.31 49.91
N VAL A 196 -42.12 -48.39 50.00
CA VAL A 196 -42.87 -48.12 51.23
C VAL A 196 -43.48 -49.39 51.80
N GLN A 197 -43.24 -49.62 53.09
CA GLN A 197 -44.01 -50.58 53.87
C GLN A 197 -45.14 -49.87 54.60
N VAL A 198 -46.39 -50.24 54.30
CA VAL A 198 -47.58 -49.87 55.07
C VAL A 198 -47.93 -51.02 56.00
N THR A 199 -48.12 -50.70 57.28
CA THR A 199 -48.40 -51.66 58.35
C THR A 199 -49.71 -51.29 59.03
N LEU A 200 -50.69 -52.18 58.97
CA LEU A 200 -51.97 -52.10 59.67
C LEU A 200 -51.86 -52.84 61.02
N THR A 201 -52.52 -52.34 62.07
CA THR A 201 -52.57 -52.99 63.40
C THR A 201 -53.92 -52.76 64.06
N TRP A 202 -54.42 -53.74 64.81
CA TRP A 202 -55.73 -53.67 65.49
C TRP A 202 -55.73 -54.48 66.80
N THR A 203 -56.76 -54.28 67.63
CA THR A 203 -56.78 -54.74 69.03
C THR A 203 -57.55 -56.03 69.31
N ASP A 204 -58.45 -56.43 68.41
CA ASP A 204 -59.42 -57.52 68.62
C ASP A 204 -59.26 -58.65 67.58
N ASP A 205 -60.05 -59.72 67.68
CA ASP A 205 -60.14 -60.79 66.67
C ASP A 205 -60.92 -60.31 65.43
N GLY A 206 -60.33 -59.34 64.73
CA GLY A 206 -60.78 -58.76 63.47
C GLY A 206 -60.09 -59.41 62.29
N ARG A 207 -60.73 -59.35 61.11
CA ARG A 207 -60.13 -59.73 59.84
C ARG A 207 -60.08 -58.50 58.95
N PHE A 208 -58.91 -58.16 58.45
CA PHE A 208 -58.72 -57.02 57.56
C PHE A 208 -58.08 -57.47 56.25
N ARG A 209 -58.27 -56.70 55.19
CA ARG A 209 -57.48 -56.76 53.97
C ARG A 209 -56.85 -55.41 53.74
N LEU A 210 -55.64 -55.41 53.20
CA LEU A 210 -54.85 -54.21 52.96
C LEU A 210 -54.36 -54.25 51.52
N TYR A 211 -54.89 -53.38 50.68
CA TYR A 211 -54.52 -53.26 49.27
C TYR A 211 -53.71 -51.98 49.05
N ALA A 212 -52.71 -52.01 48.19
CA ALA A 212 -52.05 -50.83 47.64
C ALA A 212 -52.34 -50.75 46.13
N TYR A 213 -52.64 -49.56 45.62
CA TYR A 213 -53.01 -49.32 44.22
C TYR A 213 -52.18 -48.20 43.60
N ASP A 214 -51.82 -48.42 42.34
CA ASP A 214 -51.53 -47.37 41.35
C ASP A 214 -52.83 -47.12 40.55
N LEU A 215 -53.16 -45.85 40.33
CA LEU A 215 -54.34 -45.43 39.57
C LEU A 215 -53.98 -44.84 38.19
N VAL A 216 -52.74 -44.96 37.72
CA VAL A 216 -52.30 -44.47 36.39
C VAL A 216 -52.81 -45.39 35.28
N ASP A 217 -52.90 -46.69 35.55
CA ASP A 217 -53.55 -47.65 34.65
C ASP A 217 -55.09 -47.58 34.83
N THR A 218 -55.78 -46.97 33.87
CA THR A 218 -57.22 -46.64 34.00
C THR A 218 -58.17 -47.79 33.67
N PHE A 219 -57.66 -48.92 33.18
CA PHE A 219 -58.49 -50.00 32.60
C PHE A 219 -58.68 -51.24 33.47
N GLU A 220 -57.78 -51.52 34.42
CA GLU A 220 -57.90 -52.66 35.34
C GLU A 220 -57.47 -52.23 36.75
N GLN A 221 -58.12 -52.75 37.79
CA GLN A 221 -57.80 -52.41 39.20
C GLN A 221 -56.48 -53.06 39.64
N ASN A 222 -55.36 -52.50 39.15
CA ASN A 222 -54.02 -52.98 39.42
C ASN A 222 -53.59 -52.63 40.85
N ALA A 223 -54.02 -53.48 41.78
CA ALA A 223 -53.44 -53.55 43.11
C ALA A 223 -51.96 -53.94 42.97
N LEU A 224 -51.06 -53.00 43.30
CA LEU A 224 -49.62 -53.20 43.35
C LEU A 224 -49.23 -54.33 44.30
N ASN A 225 -49.96 -54.45 45.42
CA ASN A 225 -49.81 -55.56 46.36
C ASN A 225 -51.04 -55.64 47.28
N VAL A 226 -51.28 -56.80 47.90
CA VAL A 226 -52.39 -57.07 48.83
C VAL A 226 -51.94 -57.98 49.97
N SER A 227 -52.46 -57.76 51.19
CA SER A 227 -52.33 -58.71 52.29
C SER A 227 -53.66 -58.96 53.03
N TYR A 228 -53.77 -60.11 53.70
CA TYR A 228 -55.02 -60.63 54.28
C TYR A 228 -54.84 -61.08 55.74
N GLY A 229 -55.38 -60.32 56.69
CA GLY A 229 -55.41 -60.68 58.10
C GLY A 229 -56.48 -61.71 58.41
N PHE A 230 -56.10 -62.81 59.05
CA PHE A 230 -56.99 -63.87 59.50
C PHE A 230 -57.38 -63.72 60.99
N SER A 231 -58.22 -64.64 61.46
CA SER A 231 -58.67 -64.66 62.86
C SER A 231 -57.54 -65.13 63.77
N GLY A 232 -57.24 -64.34 64.80
CA GLY A 232 -56.06 -64.47 65.65
C GLY A 232 -54.90 -63.53 65.30
N ASP A 233 -54.92 -62.88 64.14
CA ASP A 233 -53.93 -61.87 63.77
C ASP A 233 -54.27 -60.50 64.40
N ILE A 234 -53.25 -59.67 64.60
CA ILE A 234 -53.36 -58.32 65.19
C ILE A 234 -52.65 -57.24 64.34
N SER A 235 -52.08 -57.64 63.20
CA SER A 235 -51.31 -56.76 62.31
C SER A 235 -51.18 -57.32 60.92
N GLU A 236 -51.18 -56.45 59.91
CA GLU A 236 -50.91 -56.79 58.51
C GLU A 236 -49.91 -55.84 57.86
N VAL A 237 -49.28 -56.30 56.79
CA VAL A 237 -48.20 -55.55 56.11
C VAL A 237 -48.31 -55.69 54.59
N VAL A 238 -48.36 -54.55 53.89
CA VAL A 238 -48.18 -54.47 52.44
C VAL A 238 -46.90 -53.68 52.12
N ARG A 239 -46.23 -54.04 51.01
CA ARG A 239 -45.01 -53.36 50.53
C ARG A 239 -45.11 -53.16 49.02
N PHE A 240 -44.71 -52.00 48.54
CA PHE A 240 -44.69 -51.68 47.12
C PHE A 240 -43.67 -50.56 46.87
N THR A 241 -43.12 -50.51 45.66
CA THR A 241 -42.26 -49.44 45.17
C THR A 241 -43.06 -48.33 44.49
N SER A 242 -42.47 -47.14 44.36
CA SER A 242 -43.08 -46.02 43.63
C SER A 242 -42.58 -45.94 42.19
N SER A 243 -43.30 -46.53 41.24
CA SER A 243 -42.99 -46.39 39.82
C SER A 243 -43.04 -44.96 39.27
N TYR A 244 -43.70 -44.01 39.93
CA TYR A 244 -43.70 -42.58 39.57
C TYR A 244 -43.85 -41.68 40.80
N THR A 245 -43.50 -40.39 40.66
CA THR A 245 -43.78 -39.39 41.69
C THR A 245 -45.26 -39.00 41.68
N GLY A 246 -45.99 -39.33 42.74
CA GLY A 246 -47.39 -38.96 42.86
C GLY A 246 -48.14 -39.63 44.01
N TRP A 247 -49.47 -39.57 43.94
CA TRP A 247 -50.36 -40.24 44.90
C TRP A 247 -50.52 -41.72 44.57
N TYR A 248 -50.32 -42.56 45.60
CA TYR A 248 -50.67 -43.97 45.67
C TYR A 248 -51.78 -44.17 46.68
N TYR A 249 -52.58 -45.23 46.53
CA TYR A 249 -53.83 -45.38 47.28
C TYR A 249 -53.84 -46.70 48.06
N ILE A 250 -54.12 -46.62 49.36
CA ILE A 250 -54.19 -47.77 50.27
C ILE A 250 -55.64 -47.97 50.69
N ARG A 251 -56.21 -49.15 50.43
CA ARG A 251 -57.56 -49.52 50.89
C ARG A 251 -57.45 -50.49 52.05
N VAL A 252 -58.06 -50.13 53.17
CA VAL A 252 -58.26 -51.01 54.32
C VAL A 252 -59.69 -51.54 54.24
N GLU A 253 -59.89 -52.85 54.11
CA GLU A 253 -61.22 -53.49 54.08
C GLU A 253 -61.44 -54.38 55.30
N TYR A 254 -62.61 -54.30 55.94
CA TYR A 254 -62.98 -55.20 57.04
C TYR A 254 -63.77 -56.44 56.58
N ALA A 255 -63.28 -57.63 56.93
CA ALA A 255 -63.73 -58.91 56.35
C ALA A 255 -64.50 -59.85 57.31
N SER A 256 -64.83 -59.44 58.54
CA SER A 256 -65.54 -60.27 59.53
C SER A 256 -67.03 -59.88 59.70
N TRP A 257 -67.83 -60.82 60.21
CA TRP A 257 -69.30 -60.68 60.40
C TRP A 257 -69.73 -60.85 61.86
N TRP A 258 -68.79 -61.12 62.78
CA TRP A 258 -69.08 -61.64 64.14
C TRP A 258 -68.46 -60.82 65.27
N SER A 259 -67.59 -59.88 64.92
CA SER A 259 -66.85 -58.98 65.80
C SER A 259 -66.79 -57.61 65.12
N THR A 260 -66.53 -56.55 65.90
CA THR A 260 -66.33 -55.17 65.42
C THR A 260 -65.17 -54.57 66.20
N PRO A 261 -63.94 -54.50 65.65
CA PRO A 261 -62.85 -53.75 66.27
C PRO A 261 -63.23 -52.27 66.29
N GLU A 262 -63.06 -51.63 67.45
CA GLU A 262 -63.43 -50.21 67.61
C GLU A 262 -62.46 -49.25 66.91
N ALA A 263 -61.21 -49.68 66.63
CA ALA A 263 -60.20 -48.88 65.94
C ALA A 263 -59.11 -49.74 65.27
N TYR A 264 -58.37 -49.14 64.34
CA TYR A 264 -57.12 -49.66 63.79
C TYR A 264 -56.07 -48.53 63.70
N ASN A 265 -54.79 -48.88 63.68
CA ASN A 265 -53.71 -47.92 63.38
C ASN A 265 -52.98 -48.35 62.10
N ILE A 266 -52.69 -47.38 61.24
CA ILE A 266 -51.94 -47.55 60.01
C ILE A 266 -50.62 -46.78 60.12
N ARG A 267 -49.51 -47.41 59.71
CA ARG A 267 -48.17 -46.86 59.87
C ARG A 267 -47.32 -47.10 58.62
N THR A 268 -46.62 -46.07 58.19
CA THR A 268 -45.62 -46.15 57.12
C THR A 268 -44.19 -46.21 57.65
N ARG A 269 -43.31 -46.82 56.84
CA ARG A 269 -41.85 -46.70 56.95
C ARG A 269 -41.22 -46.94 55.58
N GLU A 270 -40.00 -46.43 55.40
CA GLU A 270 -39.11 -46.82 54.33
C GLU A 270 -38.89 -48.34 54.33
N TYR A 271 -38.82 -48.90 53.13
CA TYR A 271 -38.48 -50.28 52.87
C TYR A 271 -37.52 -50.34 51.68
N SER A 272 -36.23 -50.47 51.97
CA SER A 272 -35.27 -50.88 50.94
C SER A 272 -35.49 -52.37 50.64
N ALA A 273 -35.84 -52.67 49.40
CA ALA A 273 -35.89 -54.03 48.89
C ALA A 273 -34.47 -54.42 48.44
N PRO A 274 -33.83 -55.46 49.01
CA PRO A 274 -32.52 -55.87 48.56
C PRO A 274 -32.67 -56.68 47.26
N ASN A 275 -32.18 -56.13 46.14
CA ASN A 275 -32.17 -56.72 44.79
C ASN A 275 -33.57 -56.88 44.15
N ASP A 276 -34.33 -55.80 44.02
CA ASP A 276 -35.41 -55.72 43.01
C ASP A 276 -34.81 -55.52 41.60
N GLY A 277 -33.95 -54.52 41.41
CA GLY A 277 -33.38 -54.18 40.09
C GLY A 277 -34.11 -53.06 39.36
N ASP A 278 -35.07 -52.44 40.05
CA ASP A 278 -35.56 -51.06 39.98
C ASP A 278 -35.52 -50.32 38.63
N ASN A 279 -35.84 -50.98 37.51
CA ASN A 279 -35.97 -50.28 36.25
C ASN A 279 -37.38 -49.64 36.16
N ASP A 280 -37.74 -48.78 37.11
CA ASP A 280 -39.05 -48.12 37.22
C ASP A 280 -39.29 -47.08 36.09
N LEU A 281 -40.52 -46.56 35.93
CA LEU A 281 -40.87 -45.65 34.83
C LEU A 281 -40.03 -44.35 34.81
N VAL A 282 -39.58 -43.87 35.97
CA VAL A 282 -38.79 -42.63 36.10
C VAL A 282 -37.34 -42.80 35.64
N ASN A 283 -36.66 -43.85 36.11
CA ASN A 283 -35.28 -44.18 35.75
C ASN A 283 -35.18 -45.11 34.51
N ALA A 284 -36.32 -45.51 33.94
CA ALA A 284 -36.50 -46.43 32.80
C ALA A 284 -35.34 -46.44 31.79
N THR A 285 -34.77 -47.62 31.58
CA THR A 285 -33.56 -47.82 30.78
C THR A 285 -33.77 -47.36 29.33
N HIS A 286 -32.97 -46.37 28.89
CA HIS A 286 -33.04 -45.87 27.52
C HIS A 286 -32.36 -46.85 26.55
N VAL A 287 -33.16 -47.46 25.69
CA VAL A 287 -32.73 -48.30 24.58
C VAL A 287 -32.28 -47.41 23.43
N LEU A 288 -30.98 -47.17 23.38
CA LEU A 288 -30.32 -46.39 22.32
C LEU A 288 -29.98 -47.21 21.07
N LYS A 289 -29.97 -48.56 21.16
CA LYS A 289 -29.82 -49.46 20.01
C LYS A 289 -30.32 -50.85 20.34
N THR A 290 -30.35 -51.73 19.34
CA THR A 290 -30.72 -53.14 19.53
C THR A 290 -29.85 -53.79 20.61
N ALA A 291 -30.47 -54.21 21.71
CA ALA A 291 -29.79 -54.67 22.92
C ALA A 291 -30.63 -55.70 23.69
N SER A 292 -29.96 -56.46 24.56
CA SER A 292 -30.58 -57.39 25.51
C SER A 292 -30.31 -56.93 26.93
N TYR A 293 -31.37 -56.90 27.74
CA TYR A 293 -31.35 -56.48 29.14
C TYR A 293 -31.81 -57.65 30.01
N ASN A 294 -31.10 -57.89 31.10
CA ASN A 294 -31.48 -58.90 32.08
C ASN A 294 -32.14 -58.18 33.26
N GLY A 295 -33.27 -58.69 33.74
CA GLY A 295 -33.98 -58.16 34.92
C GLY A 295 -34.60 -59.28 35.75
N ARG A 296 -35.30 -58.91 36.83
CA ARG A 296 -35.91 -59.86 37.76
C ARG A 296 -37.17 -59.26 38.36
N ILE A 297 -38.31 -59.89 38.10
CA ILE A 297 -39.61 -59.45 38.63
C ILE A 297 -39.96 -60.31 39.86
N GLU A 298 -40.28 -59.69 41.00
CA GLU A 298 -40.74 -60.35 42.24
C GLU A 298 -42.20 -59.97 42.55
N ALA A 299 -43.13 -60.92 42.41
CA ALA A 299 -44.60 -60.74 42.47
C ALA A 299 -45.19 -60.25 43.82
N SER A 300 -44.35 -59.75 44.73
CA SER A 300 -44.69 -59.22 46.06
C SER A 300 -43.86 -57.99 46.47
N ARG A 301 -43.02 -57.45 45.58
CA ARG A 301 -42.09 -56.33 45.85
C ARG A 301 -41.93 -55.39 44.67
N ASP A 302 -41.58 -55.96 43.52
CA ASP A 302 -41.40 -55.26 42.25
C ASP A 302 -42.06 -56.13 41.17
N MET A 303 -43.13 -55.60 40.59
CA MET A 303 -43.92 -56.31 39.60
C MET A 303 -43.59 -55.89 38.16
N HIS A 304 -42.83 -54.79 37.95
CA HIS A 304 -42.83 -54.04 36.68
C HIS A 304 -41.47 -53.38 36.36
N ASP A 305 -40.80 -53.84 35.31
CA ASP A 305 -39.62 -53.15 34.73
C ASP A 305 -40.00 -52.35 33.47
N TRP A 306 -39.37 -51.20 33.26
CA TRP A 306 -39.68 -50.19 32.25
C TRP A 306 -38.47 -49.81 31.39
N PHE A 307 -38.62 -49.92 30.09
CA PHE A 307 -37.62 -49.48 29.11
C PHE A 307 -38.20 -48.32 28.30
N LYS A 308 -37.35 -47.43 27.78
CA LYS A 308 -37.79 -46.33 26.93
C LYS A 308 -36.98 -46.24 25.63
N ALA A 309 -37.59 -45.80 24.54
CA ALA A 309 -36.94 -45.65 23.24
C ALA A 309 -37.51 -44.46 22.47
N ASP A 310 -36.63 -43.62 21.90
CA ASP A 310 -37.03 -42.45 21.11
C ASP A 310 -37.31 -42.83 19.64
N LEU A 311 -38.58 -42.90 19.27
CA LEU A 311 -39.07 -43.36 17.97
C LEU A 311 -39.68 -42.23 17.14
N VAL A 312 -39.61 -42.39 15.82
CA VAL A 312 -40.21 -41.50 14.81
C VAL A 312 -41.31 -42.26 14.09
N GLU A 313 -42.35 -41.54 13.65
CA GLU A 313 -43.48 -42.08 12.88
C GLU A 313 -42.98 -42.96 11.72
N GLY A 314 -43.40 -44.23 11.73
CA GLY A 314 -42.96 -45.22 10.74
C GLY A 314 -41.81 -46.14 11.17
N ASP A 315 -41.17 -45.94 12.33
CA ASP A 315 -40.15 -46.85 12.86
C ASP A 315 -40.72 -48.24 13.22
N LEU A 316 -39.86 -49.27 13.19
CA LEU A 316 -40.20 -50.65 13.56
C LEU A 316 -39.58 -51.01 14.92
N LEU A 317 -40.40 -51.15 15.96
CA LEU A 317 -39.96 -51.60 17.29
C LEU A 317 -40.20 -53.12 17.43
N GLY A 318 -39.13 -53.88 17.63
CA GLY A 318 -39.18 -55.32 17.93
C GLY A 318 -38.92 -55.58 19.41
N ILE A 319 -39.76 -56.36 20.08
CA ILE A 319 -39.57 -56.75 21.48
C ILE A 319 -39.81 -58.25 21.63
N SER A 320 -38.89 -58.92 22.30
CA SER A 320 -39.01 -60.32 22.74
C SER A 320 -38.51 -60.47 24.18
N MET A 321 -39.09 -61.40 24.93
CA MET A 321 -38.69 -61.66 26.32
C MET A 321 -38.60 -63.16 26.57
N GLN A 322 -37.51 -63.60 27.23
CA GLN A 322 -37.28 -64.96 27.68
C GLN A 322 -37.34 -65.02 29.21
N ILE A 323 -38.18 -65.91 29.71
CA ILE A 323 -38.35 -66.25 31.14
C ILE A 323 -37.28 -67.28 31.50
N MET A 324 -36.37 -66.96 32.42
CA MET A 324 -35.17 -67.77 32.69
C MET A 324 -35.32 -68.69 33.92
N ASP A 325 -35.59 -68.12 35.11
CA ASP A 325 -35.67 -68.88 36.37
C ASP A 325 -36.94 -68.51 37.18
N PRO A 326 -38.12 -69.01 36.78
CA PRO A 326 -39.36 -68.80 37.51
C PRO A 326 -39.41 -69.66 38.78
N TYR A 327 -39.36 -69.02 39.95
CA TYR A 327 -39.45 -69.66 41.26
C TYR A 327 -40.75 -69.30 41.98
N ASN A 328 -41.56 -70.30 42.31
CA ASN A 328 -42.64 -70.22 43.29
C ASN A 328 -42.53 -71.42 44.26
N PRO A 329 -42.35 -71.19 45.58
CA PRO A 329 -42.26 -72.25 46.58
C PRO A 329 -43.58 -73.02 46.80
N ASP A 330 -44.73 -72.38 46.57
CA ASP A 330 -46.07 -72.92 46.83
C ASP A 330 -46.79 -73.37 45.53
N TYR A 331 -46.05 -73.62 44.45
CA TYR A 331 -46.65 -74.09 43.20
C TYR A 331 -47.28 -75.48 43.34
N ASN A 332 -48.62 -75.51 43.30
CA ASN A 332 -49.39 -76.73 43.16
C ASN A 332 -49.84 -76.93 41.70
N PRO A 333 -49.25 -77.89 40.94
CA PRO A 333 -49.62 -78.15 39.55
C PRO A 333 -51.04 -78.71 39.37
N ASP A 334 -51.68 -79.22 40.44
CA ASP A 334 -53.03 -79.79 40.39
C ASP A 334 -54.15 -78.74 40.64
N ASN A 335 -53.83 -77.47 40.86
CA ASN A 335 -54.82 -76.39 41.05
C ASN A 335 -55.00 -75.55 39.76
N PRO A 336 -56.07 -75.75 38.97
CA PRO A 336 -56.24 -75.11 37.66
C PRO A 336 -56.61 -73.62 37.70
N ASN A 337 -56.78 -73.03 38.89
CA ASN A 337 -57.22 -71.64 39.06
C ASN A 337 -56.07 -70.65 39.32
N LEU A 338 -54.82 -71.12 39.45
CA LEU A 338 -53.64 -70.27 39.48
C LEU A 338 -53.09 -70.12 38.07
N GLN A 339 -53.57 -69.09 37.36
CA GLN A 339 -52.99 -68.64 36.10
C GLN A 339 -52.08 -67.46 36.43
N ASN A 340 -50.83 -67.47 35.94
CA ASN A 340 -49.95 -66.30 35.98
C ASN A 340 -49.68 -65.87 34.55
N PHE A 341 -49.70 -64.57 34.30
CA PHE A 341 -49.46 -64.02 32.97
C PHE A 341 -48.32 -63.00 33.07
N PHE A 342 -47.14 -63.37 32.59
CA PHE A 342 -46.12 -62.38 32.26
C PHE A 342 -46.63 -61.58 31.05
N GLU A 343 -46.63 -60.25 31.17
CA GLU A 343 -47.11 -59.33 30.15
C GLU A 343 -46.03 -58.30 29.80
N ILE A 344 -45.83 -58.09 28.50
CA ILE A 344 -45.13 -56.91 27.97
C ILE A 344 -46.18 -55.95 27.42
N GLN A 345 -46.14 -54.69 27.84
CA GLN A 345 -46.97 -53.61 27.33
C GLN A 345 -46.10 -52.51 26.73
N VAL A 346 -46.64 -51.80 25.74
CA VAL A 346 -45.97 -50.67 25.10
C VAL A 346 -46.91 -49.47 25.07
N TYR A 347 -46.41 -48.33 25.49
CA TYR A 347 -47.11 -47.06 25.63
C TYR A 347 -46.49 -46.00 24.73
N ASP A 348 -47.33 -45.12 24.19
CA ASP A 348 -46.90 -43.95 23.41
C ASP A 348 -46.38 -42.81 24.32
N PRO A 349 -45.87 -41.70 23.76
CA PRO A 349 -45.42 -40.54 24.54
C PRO A 349 -46.51 -39.87 25.41
N ASN A 350 -47.79 -40.22 25.23
CA ASN A 350 -48.93 -39.74 26.01
C ASN A 350 -49.42 -40.79 27.03
N MET A 351 -48.61 -41.83 27.31
CA MET A 351 -48.94 -42.98 28.16
C MET A 351 -50.19 -43.75 27.71
N GLN A 352 -50.55 -43.71 26.43
CA GLN A 352 -51.62 -44.54 25.86
C GLN A 352 -51.05 -45.88 25.43
N ARG A 353 -51.67 -46.99 25.87
CA ARG A 353 -51.20 -48.35 25.54
C ARG A 353 -51.42 -48.65 24.04
N VAL A 354 -50.32 -48.82 23.33
CA VAL A 354 -50.25 -49.06 21.87
C VAL A 354 -50.43 -50.54 21.55
N ARG A 355 -49.79 -51.42 22.34
CA ARG A 355 -49.80 -52.88 22.14
C ARG A 355 -49.43 -53.60 23.43
N ASN A 356 -49.83 -54.86 23.54
CA ASN A 356 -49.42 -55.76 24.60
C ASN A 356 -49.26 -57.22 24.13
N GLY A 357 -48.56 -58.02 24.91
CA GLY A 357 -48.27 -59.44 24.67
C GLY A 357 -48.17 -60.22 25.97
N TYR A 358 -48.66 -61.45 25.97
CA TYR A 358 -48.83 -62.27 27.16
C TYR A 358 -48.28 -63.69 26.95
N ASP A 359 -47.67 -64.27 27.97
CA ASP A 359 -47.55 -65.73 28.05
C ASP A 359 -48.94 -66.35 28.32
N ARG A 360 -49.47 -67.15 27.38
CA ARG A 360 -50.79 -67.79 27.50
C ARG A 360 -50.75 -69.25 27.98
N ASN A 361 -49.61 -69.73 28.45
CA ASN A 361 -49.48 -71.10 28.95
C ASN A 361 -50.15 -71.21 30.33
N GLY A 362 -51.37 -71.73 30.37
CA GLY A 362 -52.13 -71.91 31.61
C GLY A 362 -51.43 -72.85 32.61
N GLY A 363 -50.65 -72.26 33.53
CA GLY A 363 -49.85 -72.93 34.56
C GLY A 363 -48.80 -71.96 35.12
N TRP A 364 -47.84 -72.49 35.90
CA TRP A 364 -46.60 -71.76 36.15
C TRP A 364 -45.66 -71.92 34.95
N PRO A 365 -45.00 -70.86 34.47
CA PRO A 365 -44.11 -70.96 33.33
C PRO A 365 -42.91 -71.84 33.65
N VAL A 366 -42.40 -72.52 32.62
CA VAL A 366 -41.13 -73.25 32.70
C VAL A 366 -39.96 -72.34 32.30
N PRO A 367 -38.74 -72.62 32.78
CA PRO A 367 -37.52 -72.04 32.20
C PRO A 367 -37.52 -72.13 30.67
N ASP A 368 -36.99 -71.08 30.02
CA ASP A 368 -36.98 -70.88 28.57
C ASP A 368 -38.38 -70.72 27.93
N THR A 369 -39.36 -70.22 28.69
CA THR A 369 -40.63 -69.74 28.10
C THR A 369 -40.41 -68.39 27.43
N TYR A 370 -40.87 -68.24 26.18
CA TYR A 370 -40.66 -67.02 25.41
C TYR A 370 -41.98 -66.28 25.13
N ILE A 371 -42.01 -64.99 25.46
CA ILE A 371 -42.90 -64.02 24.82
C ILE A 371 -42.19 -63.56 23.55
N ASN A 372 -42.23 -64.43 22.54
CA ASN A 372 -41.60 -64.18 21.24
C ASN A 372 -42.43 -63.18 20.41
N ASP A 373 -41.77 -62.08 20.09
CA ASP A 373 -42.17 -61.07 19.12
C ASP A 373 -43.54 -60.42 19.35
N LEU A 374 -43.49 -59.23 19.95
CA LEU A 374 -44.44 -58.16 19.64
C LEU A 374 -43.89 -57.34 18.47
N PRO A 375 -44.13 -57.71 17.20
CA PRO A 375 -43.65 -56.94 16.06
C PRO A 375 -44.53 -55.69 15.91
N ILE A 376 -44.11 -54.59 16.54
CA ILE A 376 -44.76 -53.29 16.40
C ILE A 376 -44.53 -52.84 14.97
N GLN A 377 -45.62 -52.64 14.24
CA GLN A 377 -45.55 -52.25 12.84
C GLN A 377 -45.28 -50.75 12.76
N SER A 378 -44.74 -50.30 11.64
CA SER A 378 -44.56 -48.87 11.33
C SER A 378 -45.87 -48.07 11.43
N THR A 379 -47.02 -48.72 11.28
CA THR A 379 -48.37 -48.13 11.44
C THR A 379 -48.83 -47.94 12.89
N ASP A 380 -48.10 -48.48 13.86
CA ASP A 380 -48.41 -48.40 15.28
C ASP A 380 -47.64 -47.25 15.95
N ILE A 381 -46.45 -46.90 15.41
CA ILE A 381 -45.68 -45.71 15.77
C ILE A 381 -46.24 -44.50 15.01
N ARG A 382 -47.11 -43.72 15.66
CA ARG A 382 -47.89 -42.63 15.06
C ARG A 382 -47.55 -41.22 15.55
N VAL A 383 -46.69 -41.13 16.57
CA VAL A 383 -46.31 -39.87 17.22
C VAL A 383 -44.81 -39.93 17.46
N ASN A 384 -44.08 -38.89 17.06
CA ASN A 384 -42.65 -38.81 17.36
C ASN A 384 -42.44 -38.58 18.86
N GLY A 385 -41.57 -39.35 19.49
CA GLY A 385 -41.19 -39.16 20.89
C GLY A 385 -40.77 -40.45 21.60
N THR A 386 -40.65 -40.35 22.92
CA THR A 386 -40.25 -41.46 23.79
C THR A 386 -41.41 -42.43 24.01
N TYR A 387 -41.27 -43.66 23.51
CA TYR A 387 -42.17 -44.77 23.81
C TYR A 387 -41.67 -45.52 25.05
N TYR A 388 -42.59 -46.05 25.86
CA TYR A 388 -42.29 -46.78 27.08
C TYR A 388 -42.73 -48.24 26.97
N ILE A 389 -41.94 -49.17 27.50
CA ILE A 389 -42.11 -50.61 27.38
C ILE A 389 -42.10 -51.20 28.80
N ARG A 390 -43.24 -51.69 29.28
CA ARG A 390 -43.39 -52.31 30.61
C ARG A 390 -43.33 -53.84 30.49
N ALA A 391 -42.32 -54.48 31.07
CA ALA A 391 -42.32 -55.91 31.36
C ALA A 391 -42.95 -56.11 32.75
N SER A 392 -43.91 -57.03 32.89
CA SER A 392 -44.75 -57.09 34.09
C SER A 392 -45.28 -58.47 34.44
N PHE A 393 -45.58 -58.68 35.73
CA PHE A 393 -46.35 -59.83 36.22
C PHE A 393 -47.81 -59.42 36.46
N SER A 394 -48.80 -60.16 35.93
CA SER A 394 -50.22 -59.91 36.21
C SER A 394 -50.90 -61.07 36.96
N TRP A 395 -51.69 -60.67 37.96
CA TRP A 395 -52.69 -61.38 38.79
C TRP A 395 -52.57 -62.91 38.96
N SER A 396 -52.46 -63.38 40.21
CA SER A 396 -52.77 -64.77 40.59
C SER A 396 -53.87 -64.83 41.67
N TYR A 397 -54.99 -65.49 41.38
CA TYR A 397 -56.14 -65.57 42.29
C TYR A 397 -56.03 -66.79 43.22
N GLY A 398 -55.40 -66.61 44.38
CA GLY A 398 -55.31 -67.63 45.44
C GLY A 398 -56.66 -67.87 46.13
N ALA A 399 -57.41 -68.87 45.69
CA ALA A 399 -58.72 -69.19 46.25
C ALA A 399 -58.65 -69.75 47.68
N TYR A 400 -59.04 -68.93 48.67
CA TYR A 400 -59.52 -69.33 50.01
C TYR A 400 -58.77 -70.50 50.71
N GLY A 401 -57.62 -70.24 51.33
CA GLY A 401 -57.09 -71.18 52.32
C GLY A 401 -55.64 -71.02 52.79
N ASP A 402 -54.76 -70.42 51.99
CA ASP A 402 -53.32 -70.49 52.27
C ASP A 402 -52.83 -69.49 53.32
N VAL A 403 -52.66 -70.02 54.53
CA VAL A 403 -52.05 -69.38 55.72
C VAL A 403 -50.55 -69.07 55.57
N ALA A 404 -49.93 -69.39 54.43
CA ALA A 404 -48.55 -69.00 54.12
C ALA A 404 -48.45 -67.59 53.50
N ASN A 405 -49.55 -67.07 52.93
CA ASN A 405 -49.51 -66.02 51.92
C ASN A 405 -49.56 -64.57 52.48
N THR A 406 -49.44 -64.39 53.80
CA THR A 406 -49.84 -63.12 54.48
C THR A 406 -48.82 -62.60 55.50
N SER A 407 -47.58 -63.11 55.48
CA SER A 407 -46.51 -62.66 56.39
C SER A 407 -45.37 -61.91 55.70
N GLY A 408 -45.61 -61.35 54.50
CA GLY A 408 -44.63 -60.55 53.76
C GLY A 408 -43.35 -61.32 53.36
N HIS A 409 -43.49 -62.62 53.08
CA HIS A 409 -42.47 -63.47 52.45
C HIS A 409 -42.50 -63.29 50.91
N VAL A 410 -41.44 -63.71 50.21
CA VAL A 410 -41.39 -63.67 48.74
C VAL A 410 -42.30 -64.75 48.18
N ILE A 411 -43.36 -64.34 47.48
CA ILE A 411 -44.41 -65.26 47.01
C ILE A 411 -44.02 -65.89 45.67
N ALA A 412 -43.36 -65.16 44.79
CA ALA A 412 -42.66 -65.69 43.61
C ALA A 412 -41.66 -64.69 43.03
N PHE A 413 -40.69 -65.16 42.26
CA PHE A 413 -39.82 -64.34 41.42
C PHE A 413 -39.55 -64.98 40.08
N CYS A 414 -39.10 -64.18 39.10
CA CYS A 414 -38.55 -64.69 37.85
C CYS A 414 -37.46 -63.77 37.30
N ASP A 415 -36.29 -64.34 37.05
CA ASP A 415 -35.26 -63.71 36.24
C ASP A 415 -35.67 -63.78 34.75
N TYR A 416 -35.45 -62.73 33.97
CA TYR A 416 -35.79 -62.67 32.54
C TYR A 416 -34.71 -61.97 31.71
N VAL A 417 -34.76 -62.18 30.39
CA VAL A 417 -33.99 -61.43 29.39
C VAL A 417 -34.96 -60.79 28.41
N VAL A 418 -34.99 -59.47 28.29
CA VAL A 418 -35.74 -58.76 27.25
C VAL A 418 -34.78 -58.27 26.18
N GLN A 419 -35.05 -58.60 24.92
CA GLN A 419 -34.35 -58.04 23.76
C GLN A 419 -35.24 -57.02 23.08
N ILE A 420 -34.75 -55.79 22.99
CA ILE A 420 -35.44 -54.67 22.36
C ILE A 420 -34.63 -54.27 21.13
N THR A 421 -35.31 -54.16 20.00
CA THR A 421 -34.75 -53.94 18.66
C THR A 421 -35.35 -52.67 18.08
N ILE A 422 -34.51 -51.67 17.84
CA ILE A 422 -34.89 -50.41 17.19
C ILE A 422 -34.17 -50.29 15.84
N PRO A 423 -34.72 -49.57 14.85
CA PRO A 423 -34.07 -49.41 13.56
C PRO A 423 -32.89 -48.45 13.71
N ASN A 424 -31.74 -48.79 13.11
CA ASN A 424 -30.63 -47.85 12.99
C ASN A 424 -30.95 -46.84 11.86
N ARG A 425 -31.00 -45.56 12.20
CA ARG A 425 -31.30 -44.42 11.34
C ARG A 425 -29.97 -43.75 10.95
N ALA A 426 -29.90 -43.18 9.75
CA ALA A 426 -28.69 -42.47 9.34
C ALA A 426 -28.50 -41.18 10.17
N PRO A 427 -27.26 -40.71 10.40
CA PRO A 427 -27.02 -39.45 11.09
C PRO A 427 -27.73 -38.28 10.40
N ARG A 428 -28.21 -37.32 11.19
CA ARG A 428 -28.92 -36.12 10.71
C ARG A 428 -28.07 -34.87 10.85
N ILE A 429 -28.31 -33.90 9.96
CA ILE A 429 -27.68 -32.58 10.02
C ILE A 429 -28.51 -31.67 10.96
N ASN A 430 -27.87 -31.12 11.97
CA ASN A 430 -28.40 -30.02 12.77
C ASN A 430 -28.28 -28.72 11.96
N GLN A 431 -29.33 -28.35 11.22
CA GLN A 431 -29.30 -27.20 10.30
C GLN A 431 -28.92 -25.87 10.98
N THR A 432 -29.16 -25.75 12.29
CA THR A 432 -28.77 -24.60 13.11
C THR A 432 -27.25 -24.44 13.32
N ALA A 433 -26.42 -25.39 12.87
CA ALA A 433 -24.97 -25.40 13.09
C ALA A 433 -24.15 -25.21 11.79
N LEU A 434 -24.80 -24.99 10.65
CA LEU A 434 -24.15 -24.68 9.36
C LEU A 434 -24.43 -23.22 8.96
N GLU A 435 -23.85 -22.30 9.73
CA GLU A 435 -23.74 -20.90 9.31
C GLU A 435 -22.62 -20.76 8.26
N GLU A 436 -22.66 -19.67 7.48
CA GLU A 436 -21.59 -19.29 6.55
C GLU A 436 -20.29 -19.01 7.31
N VAL A 437 -19.20 -19.68 6.92
CA VAL A 437 -17.90 -19.49 7.57
C VAL A 437 -17.13 -18.42 6.83
N ILE A 438 -17.09 -17.22 7.43
CA ILE A 438 -16.22 -16.13 6.98
C ILE A 438 -14.82 -16.34 7.58
N MET A 439 -13.80 -16.14 6.75
CA MET A 439 -12.39 -16.21 7.11
C MET A 439 -11.64 -15.05 6.47
N LEU A 440 -10.46 -14.72 7.00
CA LEU A 440 -9.49 -13.85 6.34
C LEU A 440 -8.41 -14.73 5.68
N GLU A 441 -7.95 -14.38 4.48
CA GLU A 441 -6.75 -15.03 3.92
C GLU A 441 -5.50 -14.74 4.75
N ASP A 442 -4.42 -15.48 4.49
CA ASP A 442 -3.16 -15.46 5.27
C ASP A 442 -3.24 -15.71 6.78
N THR A 443 -4.45 -15.82 7.34
CA THR A 443 -4.68 -16.14 8.75
C THR A 443 -4.83 -17.64 9.00
N THR A 444 -4.54 -18.04 10.23
CA THR A 444 -5.14 -19.25 10.81
C THR A 444 -6.46 -18.85 11.47
N TRP A 445 -7.56 -19.43 11.01
CA TRP A 445 -8.94 -19.12 11.41
C TRP A 445 -9.16 -18.98 12.94
N TRP A 446 -9.34 -17.75 13.42
CA TRP A 446 -10.02 -17.44 14.71
C TRP A 446 -10.37 -15.95 14.95
N GLU A 447 -10.10 -15.00 14.04
CA GLU A 447 -10.54 -13.60 14.22
C GLU A 447 -11.88 -13.29 13.51
N THR A 448 -12.91 -13.12 14.32
CA THR A 448 -14.22 -12.49 14.02
C THR A 448 -15.35 -13.37 13.44
N LEU A 449 -16.10 -14.01 14.35
CA LEU A 449 -17.54 -13.76 14.52
C LEU A 449 -18.01 -14.27 15.91
N ALA A 450 -18.83 -13.47 16.60
CA ALA A 450 -19.58 -13.83 17.81
C ALA A 450 -18.85 -14.53 19.00
N GLY A 451 -17.71 -13.99 19.45
CA GLY A 451 -17.35 -14.02 20.89
C GLY A 451 -17.03 -15.37 21.54
N ARG A 452 -16.74 -16.43 20.78
CA ARG A 452 -16.15 -17.67 21.29
C ARG A 452 -14.79 -17.92 20.63
N ASN A 453 -13.72 -17.92 21.42
CA ASN A 453 -12.44 -18.47 21.02
C ASN A 453 -12.60 -19.99 20.83
N VAL A 454 -12.71 -20.46 19.59
CA VAL A 454 -12.72 -21.89 19.26
C VAL A 454 -11.79 -22.11 18.07
N SER A 455 -10.75 -22.90 18.25
CA SER A 455 -9.70 -23.17 17.25
C SER A 455 -10.09 -24.21 16.19
N SER A 456 -11.36 -24.62 16.15
CA SER A 456 -11.89 -25.72 15.34
C SER A 456 -13.41 -25.83 15.45
N LEU A 457 -14.09 -26.27 14.39
CA LEU A 457 -15.51 -26.63 14.44
C LEU A 457 -15.68 -28.08 14.93
N ASP A 458 -16.37 -28.28 16.04
CA ASP A 458 -16.73 -29.62 16.56
C ASP A 458 -17.90 -30.20 15.73
N LEU A 459 -17.63 -31.26 14.97
CA LEU A 459 -18.62 -31.85 14.07
C LEU A 459 -19.77 -32.57 14.81
N ASN A 460 -19.64 -32.87 16.10
CA ASN A 460 -20.76 -33.35 16.93
C ASN A 460 -21.84 -32.28 17.16
N THR A 461 -21.55 -31.00 16.86
CA THR A 461 -22.56 -29.93 16.86
C THR A 461 -23.34 -29.85 15.55
N VAL A 462 -22.71 -30.28 14.45
CA VAL A 462 -23.22 -30.24 13.07
C VAL A 462 -24.01 -31.49 12.71
N PHE A 463 -23.52 -32.66 13.12
CA PHE A 463 -24.15 -33.95 12.91
C PHE A 463 -24.61 -34.51 14.24
N GLN A 464 -25.79 -35.13 14.24
CA GLN A 464 -26.30 -35.89 15.38
C GLN A 464 -26.75 -37.26 14.89
N ASP A 465 -26.29 -38.29 15.54
CA ASP A 465 -26.84 -39.63 15.38
C ASP A 465 -28.12 -39.77 16.23
N PRO A 466 -29.27 -40.20 15.68
CA PRO A 466 -30.51 -40.34 16.44
C PRO A 466 -30.47 -41.41 17.54
N GLU A 467 -29.60 -42.42 17.39
CA GLU A 467 -29.36 -43.50 18.35
C GLU A 467 -28.21 -43.15 19.33
N HIS A 468 -27.62 -41.96 19.21
CA HIS A 468 -26.41 -41.55 19.92
C HIS A 468 -25.24 -42.53 19.71
N GLY A 469 -25.19 -43.17 18.52
CA GLY A 469 -24.11 -44.03 18.07
C GLY A 469 -22.78 -43.29 17.87
N VAL A 470 -21.70 -44.05 17.74
CA VAL A 470 -20.37 -43.48 17.51
C VAL A 470 -20.25 -43.03 16.06
N MET A 471 -20.15 -41.71 15.84
CA MET A 471 -19.95 -41.15 14.51
C MET A 471 -18.47 -41.17 14.10
N THR A 472 -18.20 -41.40 12.82
CA THR A 472 -16.89 -41.21 12.19
C THR A 472 -16.97 -40.12 11.13
N PHE A 473 -16.13 -39.10 11.23
CA PHE A 473 -16.13 -37.96 10.32
C PHE A 473 -15.10 -38.10 9.20
N LYS A 474 -15.48 -37.61 8.02
CA LYS A 474 -14.61 -37.48 6.83
C LYS A 474 -14.80 -36.09 6.24
N VAL A 475 -13.70 -35.43 5.92
CA VAL A 475 -13.69 -34.16 5.18
C VAL A 475 -13.01 -34.35 3.83
N ARG A 476 -13.53 -33.66 2.82
CA ARG A 476 -12.83 -33.43 1.55
C ARG A 476 -12.67 -31.93 1.37
N GLY A 477 -11.44 -31.46 1.59
CA GLY A 477 -11.02 -30.09 1.29
C GLY A 477 -11.01 -29.78 -0.21
N SER A 478 -10.63 -28.56 -0.54
CA SER A 478 -10.53 -28.06 -1.92
C SER A 478 -9.07 -27.83 -2.32
N PRO A 479 -8.77 -27.50 -3.59
CA PRO A 479 -7.44 -27.01 -3.99
C PRO A 479 -7.05 -25.66 -3.36
N ASN A 480 -8.01 -24.98 -2.70
CA ASN A 480 -7.92 -23.60 -2.25
C ASN A 480 -7.91 -23.47 -0.71
N ILE A 481 -8.49 -24.45 -0.01
CA ILE A 481 -8.50 -24.56 1.46
C ILE A 481 -8.09 -25.97 1.87
N THR A 482 -7.05 -26.04 2.70
CA THR A 482 -6.68 -27.26 3.42
C THR A 482 -7.68 -27.50 4.56
N ALA A 483 -8.32 -28.66 4.56
CA ALA A 483 -9.23 -29.10 5.62
C ALA A 483 -8.64 -30.32 6.36
N THR A 484 -8.61 -30.28 7.68
CA THR A 484 -8.02 -31.31 8.54
C THR A 484 -9.00 -31.73 9.64
N LEU A 485 -8.95 -33.02 10.02
CA LEU A 485 -9.71 -33.56 11.15
C LEU A 485 -8.75 -34.01 12.25
N THR A 486 -8.99 -33.56 13.48
CA THR A 486 -8.26 -33.98 14.68
C THR A 486 -9.25 -34.56 15.67
N GLY A 487 -9.52 -35.86 15.55
CA GLY A 487 -10.74 -36.45 16.13
C GLY A 487 -11.96 -35.85 15.45
N ASP A 488 -12.89 -35.30 16.24
CA ASP A 488 -14.16 -34.75 15.77
C ASP A 488 -14.07 -33.26 15.39
N ALA A 489 -12.90 -32.65 15.63
CA ALA A 489 -12.63 -31.24 15.38
C ALA A 489 -12.14 -31.00 13.94
N LEU A 490 -12.90 -30.23 13.17
CA LEU A 490 -12.54 -29.72 11.84
C LEU A 490 -11.71 -28.45 11.97
N GLY A 491 -10.52 -28.45 11.37
CA GLY A 491 -9.70 -27.26 11.12
C GLY A 491 -9.69 -26.90 9.63
N LEU A 492 -9.83 -25.61 9.32
CA LEU A 492 -9.73 -25.06 7.97
C LEU A 492 -8.56 -24.06 7.89
N ARG A 493 -7.88 -24.03 6.76
CA ARG A 493 -6.82 -23.05 6.46
C ARG A 493 -6.79 -22.76 4.95
N PRO A 494 -6.95 -21.51 4.50
CA PRO A 494 -6.65 -21.12 3.13
C PRO A 494 -5.23 -21.50 2.73
N PHE A 495 -4.96 -21.66 1.43
CA PHE A 495 -3.60 -21.43 0.96
C PHE A 495 -3.23 -19.95 1.16
N LYS A 496 -1.93 -19.65 1.22
CA LYS A 496 -1.46 -18.26 1.20
C LYS A 496 -2.00 -17.60 -0.08
N ASP A 497 -2.30 -16.31 -0.04
CA ASP A 497 -2.66 -15.54 -1.24
C ASP A 497 -3.94 -16.06 -1.94
N TRP A 498 -4.89 -16.61 -1.17
CA TRP A 498 -6.16 -17.08 -1.73
C TRP A 498 -7.39 -16.60 -0.96
N HIS A 499 -8.15 -15.74 -1.63
CA HIS A 499 -9.48 -15.28 -1.25
C HIS A 499 -10.58 -15.80 -2.21
N GLY A 500 -11.84 -15.73 -1.77
CA GLY A 500 -13.02 -16.15 -2.52
C GLY A 500 -13.89 -17.21 -1.83
N GLU A 501 -14.90 -17.70 -2.55
CA GLU A 501 -15.88 -18.68 -2.05
C GLU A 501 -15.47 -20.13 -2.37
N VAL A 502 -15.71 -21.05 -1.43
CA VAL A 502 -15.58 -22.50 -1.69
C VAL A 502 -16.44 -23.36 -0.75
N ASP A 503 -17.03 -24.42 -1.30
CA ASP A 503 -17.80 -25.40 -0.53
C ASP A 503 -16.92 -26.57 -0.07
N ILE A 504 -16.87 -26.81 1.25
CA ILE A 504 -16.18 -27.96 1.84
C ILE A 504 -17.19 -29.11 2.05
N LYS A 505 -16.87 -30.29 1.49
CA LYS A 505 -17.72 -31.48 1.68
C LYS A 505 -17.39 -32.17 3.00
N LEU A 506 -18.39 -32.26 3.87
CA LEU A 506 -18.37 -33.03 5.10
C LEU A 506 -19.17 -34.33 4.93
N THR A 507 -18.77 -35.38 5.62
CA THR A 507 -19.49 -36.66 5.66
C THR A 507 -19.36 -37.24 7.06
N ALA A 508 -20.49 -37.64 7.64
CA ALA A 508 -20.55 -38.36 8.90
C ALA A 508 -21.13 -39.75 8.64
N ASP A 509 -20.44 -40.78 9.14
CA ASP A 509 -20.86 -42.18 9.10
C ASP A 509 -21.22 -42.64 10.52
N ASP A 510 -22.27 -43.43 10.69
CA ASP A 510 -22.60 -44.09 11.98
C ASP A 510 -21.79 -45.39 12.22
N ASP A 511 -21.99 -46.04 13.37
CA ASP A 511 -21.33 -47.31 13.72
C ASP A 511 -21.89 -48.54 12.94
N SER A 512 -22.95 -48.34 12.16
CA SER A 512 -23.61 -49.33 11.30
C SER A 512 -23.30 -49.18 9.80
N GLY A 513 -22.62 -48.11 9.39
CA GLY A 513 -22.19 -47.81 8.02
C GLY A 513 -23.17 -46.98 7.17
N ASN A 514 -24.18 -46.31 7.76
CA ASN A 514 -24.96 -45.30 7.04
C ASN A 514 -24.27 -43.94 7.07
N SER A 515 -24.40 -43.18 5.99
CA SER A 515 -23.70 -41.90 5.80
C SER A 515 -24.66 -40.75 5.53
N VAL A 516 -24.34 -39.57 6.06
CA VAL A 516 -24.94 -38.29 5.65
C VAL A 516 -23.86 -37.33 5.13
N VAL A 517 -24.23 -36.47 4.19
CA VAL A 517 -23.34 -35.48 3.56
C VAL A 517 -23.86 -34.09 3.83
N ALA A 518 -23.00 -33.21 4.32
CA ALA A 518 -23.24 -31.77 4.39
C ALA A 518 -22.22 -31.00 3.53
N TRP A 519 -22.60 -29.79 3.15
CA TRP A 519 -21.71 -28.81 2.53
C TRP A 519 -21.59 -27.62 3.47
N LEU A 520 -20.35 -27.23 3.75
CA LEU A 520 -20.02 -26.04 4.52
C LEU A 520 -19.56 -24.96 3.54
N HIS A 521 -20.32 -23.88 3.41
CA HIS A 521 -19.94 -22.75 2.56
C HIS A 521 -18.92 -21.89 3.30
N VAL A 522 -17.79 -21.61 2.66
CA VAL A 522 -16.68 -20.85 3.23
C VAL A 522 -16.37 -19.66 2.33
N PHE A 523 -16.46 -18.45 2.88
CA PHE A 523 -16.04 -17.22 2.24
C PHE A 523 -14.72 -16.76 2.84
N VAL A 524 -13.68 -16.64 2.02
CA VAL A 524 -12.40 -16.06 2.41
C VAL A 524 -12.36 -14.62 1.89
N ALA A 525 -12.40 -13.66 2.81
CA ALA A 525 -12.22 -12.26 2.50
C ALA A 525 -10.72 -11.95 2.31
N PRO A 526 -10.37 -11.05 1.36
CA PRO A 526 -8.98 -10.70 1.11
C PRO A 526 -8.36 -9.92 2.27
N VAL A 527 -7.03 -9.96 2.35
CA VAL A 527 -6.22 -9.25 3.35
C VAL A 527 -5.06 -8.58 2.64
N ASN A 528 -5.12 -7.24 2.59
CA ASN A 528 -4.19 -6.41 1.83
C ASN A 528 -2.71 -6.83 1.95
N ASP A 529 -2.18 -7.43 0.90
CA ASP A 529 -0.76 -7.73 0.71
C ASP A 529 -0.07 -6.54 0.02
N PRO A 530 1.22 -6.26 0.30
CA PRO A 530 1.92 -5.17 -0.36
C PRO A 530 2.30 -5.53 -1.82
N PRO A 531 2.34 -4.56 -2.75
CA PRO A 531 2.71 -4.81 -4.15
C PRO A 531 4.09 -5.49 -4.30
N GLY A 532 4.25 -6.34 -5.32
CA GLY A 532 5.49 -7.08 -5.59
C GLY A 532 6.25 -6.56 -6.80
N PHE A 533 7.54 -6.22 -6.65
CA PHE A 533 8.41 -5.80 -7.76
C PHE A 533 9.08 -7.00 -8.47
N MET A 534 8.93 -7.08 -9.80
CA MET A 534 9.53 -8.13 -10.64
C MET A 534 10.88 -7.73 -11.26
N GLY A 535 11.06 -6.44 -11.56
CA GLY A 535 12.27 -5.87 -12.16
C GLY A 535 12.43 -6.08 -13.67
N MET A 536 12.91 -5.05 -14.36
CA MET A 536 13.19 -5.09 -15.80
C MET A 536 14.45 -4.29 -16.17
N THR A 537 14.87 -4.42 -17.43
CA THR A 537 15.78 -3.47 -18.09
C THR A 537 15.07 -2.92 -19.31
N PHE A 538 15.10 -1.60 -19.48
CA PHE A 538 14.52 -0.91 -20.62
C PHE A 538 15.61 -0.34 -21.53
N THR A 539 15.39 -0.32 -22.84
CA THR A 539 16.39 0.08 -23.83
C THR A 539 15.73 0.71 -25.05
N PHE A 540 16.15 1.93 -25.40
CA PHE A 540 15.72 2.65 -26.61
C PHE A 540 16.90 3.46 -27.20
N LEU A 541 16.73 4.03 -28.40
CA LEU A 541 17.70 4.92 -29.04
C LEU A 541 17.47 6.37 -28.57
N GLU A 542 18.50 7.16 -28.25
CA GLU A 542 18.29 8.53 -27.72
C GLU A 542 17.37 9.37 -28.59
N ASP A 543 17.55 9.23 -29.91
CA ASP A 543 16.85 9.96 -30.95
C ASP A 543 15.62 9.22 -31.53
N ASP A 544 15.03 8.28 -30.77
CA ASP A 544 13.86 7.50 -31.24
C ASP A 544 12.59 8.38 -31.37
N PRO A 545 12.06 8.60 -32.60
CA PRO A 545 10.84 9.39 -32.79
C PRO A 545 9.58 8.64 -32.34
N SER A 546 9.68 7.35 -32.01
CA SER A 546 8.57 6.54 -31.53
C SER A 546 8.33 6.75 -30.04
N GLU A 547 7.16 7.28 -29.68
CA GLU A 547 6.69 7.24 -28.28
C GLU A 547 6.45 5.79 -27.83
N GLU A 548 6.05 4.88 -28.73
CA GLU A 548 5.82 3.46 -28.42
C GLU A 548 7.10 2.77 -27.92
N ASN A 549 8.25 3.05 -28.55
CA ASN A 549 9.55 2.49 -28.13
C ASN A 549 10.08 3.11 -26.82
N ARG A 550 9.48 4.22 -26.36
CA ARG A 550 9.79 4.92 -25.11
C ARG A 550 8.70 4.74 -24.05
N THR A 551 7.71 3.88 -24.32
CA THR A 551 6.62 3.55 -23.42
C THR A 551 6.80 2.14 -22.88
N PHE A 552 6.48 1.94 -21.60
CA PHE A 552 6.32 0.61 -20.99
C PHE A 552 5.14 0.63 -20.02
N ASN A 553 4.63 -0.55 -19.64
CA ASN A 553 3.55 -0.63 -18.66
C ASN A 553 4.10 -0.89 -17.25
N MET A 554 3.66 -0.11 -16.28
CA MET A 554 4.03 -0.26 -14.87
C MET A 554 3.57 -1.61 -14.28
N TYR A 555 2.51 -2.22 -14.84
CA TYR A 555 2.08 -3.58 -14.48
C TYR A 555 3.02 -4.68 -15.02
N ASP A 556 3.99 -4.37 -15.89
CA ASP A 556 5.10 -5.27 -16.21
C ASP A 556 6.21 -5.26 -15.13
N LEU A 557 6.23 -4.22 -14.27
CA LEU A 557 7.17 -4.09 -13.15
C LEU A 557 6.60 -4.53 -11.81
N PHE A 558 5.31 -4.28 -11.59
CA PHE A 558 4.62 -4.49 -10.33
C PHE A 558 3.38 -5.36 -10.53
N HIS A 559 3.16 -6.27 -9.60
CA HIS A 559 1.92 -7.06 -9.50
C HIS A 559 1.36 -6.90 -8.08
N ASP A 560 0.05 -7.04 -7.95
CA ASP A 560 -0.62 -7.08 -6.65
C ASP A 560 -1.33 -8.45 -6.50
N VAL A 561 -1.45 -8.92 -5.27
CA VAL A 561 -2.02 -10.23 -4.94
C VAL A 561 -3.53 -10.13 -4.68
N ASP A 562 -4.02 -9.01 -4.17
CA ASP A 562 -5.45 -8.81 -3.83
C ASP A 562 -6.39 -8.72 -5.07
N GLY A 563 -5.81 -8.53 -6.27
CA GLY A 563 -6.51 -8.46 -7.57
C GLY A 563 -7.34 -7.18 -7.81
N GLU A 564 -7.74 -6.83 -9.05
CA GLU A 564 -7.29 -7.29 -10.37
C GLU A 564 -6.36 -6.22 -10.98
N ASP A 565 -5.32 -6.61 -11.71
CA ASP A 565 -4.30 -5.70 -12.27
C ASP A 565 -4.87 -4.66 -13.27
N ALA A 566 -5.23 -3.46 -12.79
CA ALA A 566 -5.39 -2.22 -13.58
C ALA A 566 -5.68 -0.96 -12.75
N ASP A 567 -6.50 -1.07 -11.68
CA ASP A 567 -7.18 0.08 -11.06
C ASP A 567 -6.81 0.36 -9.59
N SER A 568 -5.94 -0.45 -8.97
CA SER A 568 -5.60 -0.38 -7.53
C SER A 568 -4.25 0.26 -7.20
N LEU A 569 -3.29 0.29 -8.14
CA LEU A 569 -1.94 0.77 -7.88
C LEU A 569 -1.73 2.23 -8.31
N ILE A 570 -1.23 3.04 -7.39
CA ILE A 570 -0.75 4.40 -7.64
C ILE A 570 0.77 4.32 -7.86
N PHE A 571 1.23 4.78 -9.01
CA PHE A 571 2.63 4.72 -9.40
C PHE A 571 3.32 6.07 -9.22
N SER A 572 4.50 6.04 -8.61
CA SER A 572 5.40 7.19 -8.49
C SER A 572 6.83 6.82 -8.89
N ILE A 573 7.65 7.82 -9.17
CA ILE A 573 9.03 7.66 -9.60
C ILE A 573 9.92 8.67 -8.89
N ASP A 574 11.09 8.21 -8.44
CA ASP A 574 12.24 9.05 -8.15
C ASP A 574 13.23 8.93 -9.32
N ALA A 575 13.28 9.99 -10.14
CA ALA A 575 14.10 10.09 -11.34
C ALA A 575 15.16 11.20 -11.16
N PRO A 576 16.28 10.90 -10.47
CA PRO A 576 17.35 11.87 -10.32
C PRO A 576 18.16 12.01 -11.61
N GLY A 577 18.04 13.15 -12.29
CA GLY A 577 18.90 13.51 -13.43
C GLY A 577 18.15 14.14 -14.61
N PRO A 578 18.68 14.00 -15.85
CA PRO A 578 18.10 14.59 -17.07
C PRO A 578 16.93 13.79 -17.68
N ILE A 579 16.53 12.67 -17.06
CA ILE A 579 15.41 11.84 -17.52
C ILE A 579 14.14 12.25 -16.78
N SER A 580 13.08 12.52 -17.54
CA SER A 580 11.73 12.70 -17.02
C SER A 580 10.83 11.54 -17.45
N VAL A 581 9.89 11.16 -16.59
CA VAL A 581 8.94 10.07 -16.88
C VAL A 581 7.54 10.53 -16.55
N SER A 582 6.63 10.41 -17.53
CA SER A 582 5.20 10.67 -17.34
C SER A 582 4.47 9.33 -17.19
N ILE A 583 3.81 9.12 -16.05
CA ILE A 583 3.05 7.89 -15.78
C ILE A 583 1.56 8.19 -15.78
N ASP A 584 0.82 7.61 -16.73
CA ASP A 584 -0.63 7.60 -16.72
C ASP A 584 -1.14 6.61 -15.66
N GLN A 585 -1.66 7.16 -14.57
CA GLN A 585 -2.19 6.39 -13.43
C GLN A 585 -3.43 5.55 -13.77
N VAL A 586 -4.10 5.78 -14.90
CA VAL A 586 -5.29 5.01 -15.32
C VAL A 586 -4.92 3.81 -16.19
N THR A 587 -3.87 3.91 -17.01
CA THR A 587 -3.46 2.82 -17.92
C THR A 587 -2.20 2.10 -17.48
N GLY A 588 -1.52 2.60 -16.45
CA GLY A 588 -0.19 2.14 -16.04
C GLY A 588 0.91 2.47 -17.05
N ASN A 589 0.64 3.16 -18.15
CA ASN A 589 1.68 3.43 -19.15
C ASN A 589 2.61 4.57 -18.69
N ALA A 590 3.90 4.27 -18.67
CA ALA A 590 4.97 5.20 -18.34
C ALA A 590 5.78 5.51 -19.60
N ILE A 591 5.96 6.80 -19.90
CA ILE A 591 6.67 7.30 -21.09
C ILE A 591 7.94 8.04 -20.66
N PHE A 592 9.09 7.63 -21.20
CA PHE A 592 10.38 8.30 -21.01
C PHE A 592 10.50 9.52 -21.93
N THR A 593 10.94 10.65 -21.36
CA THR A 593 11.30 11.87 -22.07
C THR A 593 12.67 12.33 -21.60
N VAL A 594 13.59 12.49 -22.55
CA VAL A 594 15.01 12.79 -22.33
C VAL A 594 15.41 14.07 -23.05
N GLU A 595 16.54 14.66 -22.66
CA GLU A 595 17.17 15.76 -23.39
C GLU A 595 17.76 15.25 -24.72
N GLU A 596 17.98 16.15 -25.68
CA GLU A 596 18.68 15.86 -26.96
C GLU A 596 20.09 15.35 -26.66
N ASP A 597 20.60 14.41 -27.46
CA ASP A 597 21.91 13.75 -27.30
C ASP A 597 22.15 13.01 -25.97
N LEU A 598 21.10 12.61 -25.22
CA LEU A 598 21.26 11.90 -23.94
C LEU A 598 21.36 10.37 -24.11
N ASN A 599 22.59 9.86 -24.20
CA ASN A 599 22.89 8.42 -24.18
C ASN A 599 23.49 7.93 -22.84
N GLY A 600 23.53 6.60 -22.66
CA GLY A 600 24.20 5.94 -21.53
C GLY A 600 23.31 5.05 -20.64
N GLU A 601 23.85 4.62 -19.50
CA GLU A 601 23.16 3.77 -18.52
C GLU A 601 22.73 4.56 -17.28
N PHE A 602 21.45 4.47 -16.96
CA PHE A 602 20.77 5.19 -15.89
C PHE A 602 19.97 4.23 -14.99
N PHE A 603 19.73 4.64 -13.76
CA PHE A 603 19.00 3.86 -12.75
C PHE A 603 17.87 4.73 -12.18
N LEU A 604 16.64 4.23 -12.30
CA LEU A 604 15.42 4.96 -11.93
C LEU A 604 14.66 4.14 -10.89
N THR A 605 14.24 4.76 -9.79
CA THR A 605 13.48 4.05 -8.75
C THR A 605 12.00 4.31 -8.94
N PHE A 606 11.26 3.27 -9.29
CA PHE A 606 9.80 3.31 -9.33
C PHE A 606 9.22 2.80 -8.01
N THR A 607 8.05 3.30 -7.63
CA THR A 607 7.29 2.84 -6.46
C THR A 607 5.83 2.66 -6.85
N ALA A 608 5.28 1.48 -6.56
CA ALA A 608 3.85 1.23 -6.60
C ALA A 608 3.30 1.24 -5.17
N THR A 609 2.14 1.89 -4.98
CA THR A 609 1.44 2.01 -3.70
C THR A 609 0.01 1.53 -3.89
N ASP A 610 -0.45 0.64 -3.00
CA ASP A 610 -1.83 0.13 -2.99
C ASP A 610 -2.83 1.15 -2.38
N MET A 611 -4.12 0.78 -2.39
CA MET A 611 -5.20 1.59 -1.82
C MET A 611 -5.22 1.65 -0.28
N SER A 612 -4.38 0.85 0.40
CA SER A 612 -4.20 0.80 1.86
C SER A 612 -2.90 1.48 2.33
N GLU A 613 -2.19 2.17 1.43
CA GLU A 613 -0.91 2.87 1.64
C GLU A 613 0.33 1.95 1.82
N SER A 614 0.22 0.63 1.60
CA SER A 614 1.40 -0.24 1.48
C SER A 614 2.05 -0.05 0.11
N HIS A 615 3.35 -0.28 0.03
CA HIS A 615 4.13 0.07 -1.16
C HIS A 615 5.35 -0.82 -1.34
N ALA A 616 5.77 -0.96 -2.59
CA ALA A 616 7.07 -1.51 -2.96
C ALA A 616 7.79 -0.60 -3.95
N SER A 617 9.09 -0.49 -3.76
CA SER A 617 10.00 0.28 -4.62
C SER A 617 11.02 -0.64 -5.28
N GLY A 618 11.41 -0.32 -6.50
CA GLY A 618 12.37 -1.10 -7.27
C GLY A 618 13.16 -0.26 -8.26
N GLU A 619 14.44 -0.59 -8.42
CA GLU A 619 15.36 0.07 -9.35
C GLU A 619 15.25 -0.57 -10.74
N VAL A 620 14.96 0.25 -11.75
CA VAL A 620 14.93 -0.13 -13.16
C VAL A 620 16.18 0.41 -13.83
N ARG A 621 16.89 -0.48 -14.54
CA ARG A 621 18.00 -0.12 -15.41
C ARG A 621 17.46 0.38 -16.73
N LEU A 622 17.79 1.62 -17.09
CA LEU A 622 17.53 2.20 -18.39
C LEU A 622 18.86 2.33 -19.15
N ASN A 623 18.92 1.77 -20.36
CA ASN A 623 20.08 1.88 -21.24
C ASN A 623 19.67 2.60 -22.53
N ILE A 624 20.07 3.86 -22.68
CA ILE A 624 19.84 4.64 -23.89
C ILE A 624 21.03 4.42 -24.82
N ILE A 625 20.77 3.89 -26.02
CA ILE A 625 21.78 3.59 -27.03
C ILE A 625 22.04 4.86 -27.86
N PRO A 626 23.31 5.25 -28.06
CA PRO A 626 23.63 6.42 -28.85
C PRO A 626 23.29 6.25 -30.34
N VAL A 627 22.97 7.36 -31.00
CA VAL A 627 22.69 7.47 -32.43
C VAL A 627 23.58 8.56 -33.01
N ASN A 628 24.60 8.15 -33.77
CA ASN A 628 25.62 9.03 -34.36
C ASN A 628 25.09 10.40 -34.78
N ASP A 629 25.46 11.42 -34.00
CA ASP A 629 25.13 12.82 -34.16
C ASP A 629 26.26 13.60 -34.83
N ALA A 630 25.95 14.79 -35.36
CA ALA A 630 26.98 15.65 -35.93
C ALA A 630 27.73 16.40 -34.81
N PRO A 631 29.06 16.59 -34.93
CA PRO A 631 29.81 17.44 -34.00
C PRO A 631 29.18 18.83 -33.82
N LYS A 632 29.10 19.31 -32.58
CA LYS A 632 28.47 20.59 -32.22
C LYS A 632 29.53 21.59 -31.73
N GLY A 633 29.42 22.85 -32.15
CA GLY A 633 30.25 23.93 -31.62
C GLY A 633 29.80 24.31 -30.21
N VAL A 634 30.74 24.64 -29.30
CA VAL A 634 30.37 25.15 -27.97
C VAL A 634 29.91 26.61 -28.04
N ASP A 635 29.02 27.04 -27.14
CA ASP A 635 28.46 28.41 -27.06
C ASP A 635 29.44 29.47 -26.52
N GLU A 636 30.69 29.47 -27.00
CA GLU A 636 31.71 30.47 -26.66
C GLU A 636 32.33 31.09 -27.93
N ASP A 637 32.76 32.35 -27.85
CA ASP A 637 33.40 33.06 -28.95
C ASP A 637 34.77 32.44 -29.28
N ALA A 638 34.90 31.85 -30.47
CA ALA A 638 36.16 31.26 -30.94
C ALA A 638 37.08 32.32 -31.56
N VAL A 639 37.64 33.18 -30.69
CA VAL A 639 38.52 34.29 -31.07
C VAL A 639 39.95 34.01 -30.61
N HIS A 640 40.90 34.03 -31.54
CA HIS A 640 42.32 33.91 -31.26
C HIS A 640 43.07 35.18 -31.69
N THR A 641 44.07 35.58 -30.91
CA THR A 641 44.82 36.81 -31.12
C THR A 641 46.32 36.54 -31.05
N PHE A 642 47.06 36.99 -32.06
CA PHE A 642 48.50 36.84 -32.19
C PHE A 642 49.15 38.19 -32.54
N PRO A 643 50.40 38.48 -32.11
CA PRO A 643 51.15 39.61 -32.66
C PRO A 643 51.54 39.34 -34.11
N GLU A 644 51.74 40.38 -34.92
CA GLU A 644 52.35 40.23 -36.25
C GLU A 644 53.84 39.86 -36.19
N GLY A 645 54.50 39.68 -37.34
CA GLY A 645 55.90 39.27 -37.41
C GLY A 645 56.20 37.83 -36.94
N PHE A 646 55.20 37.11 -36.43
CA PHE A 646 55.30 35.71 -36.03
C PHE A 646 55.67 34.79 -37.21
N ALA A 647 56.49 33.77 -36.93
CA ALA A 647 56.87 32.77 -37.93
C ALA A 647 55.81 31.67 -38.09
N LEU A 648 55.22 31.24 -36.97
CA LEU A 648 54.22 30.18 -36.86
C LEU A 648 53.56 30.26 -35.49
N GLU A 649 52.23 30.21 -35.44
CA GLU A 649 51.44 30.13 -34.20
C GLU A 649 50.41 29.00 -34.33
N THR A 650 49.87 28.52 -33.20
CA THR A 650 48.91 27.40 -33.19
C THR A 650 47.78 27.60 -32.19
N PHE A 651 46.56 27.22 -32.56
CA PHE A 651 45.45 27.00 -31.63
C PHE A 651 44.80 25.64 -31.91
N ASP A 652 44.18 25.04 -30.90
CA ASP A 652 43.50 23.75 -31.05
C ASP A 652 41.99 23.95 -31.19
N ALA A 653 41.45 23.59 -32.35
CA ALA A 653 40.03 23.73 -32.67
C ALA A 653 39.15 22.78 -31.84
N ALA A 654 39.71 21.69 -31.29
CA ALA A 654 38.99 20.76 -30.41
C ALA A 654 38.62 21.36 -29.06
N ASN A 655 39.18 22.51 -28.66
CA ASN A 655 38.71 23.22 -27.47
C ASN A 655 37.34 23.89 -27.67
N HIS A 656 36.92 24.11 -28.91
CA HIS A 656 35.74 24.92 -29.25
C HIS A 656 34.62 24.13 -29.96
N MET A 657 34.81 22.82 -30.09
CA MET A 657 33.95 21.87 -30.80
C MET A 657 33.94 20.57 -30.00
N TYR A 658 32.79 19.95 -29.81
CA TYR A 658 32.65 18.64 -29.20
C TYR A 658 31.76 17.74 -30.06
N ASP A 659 31.79 16.46 -29.78
CA ASP A 659 30.98 15.45 -30.43
C ASP A 659 30.00 14.87 -29.40
N PRO A 660 28.67 14.85 -29.67
CA PRO A 660 27.69 14.40 -28.67
C PRO A 660 27.80 12.92 -28.30
N ASP A 661 28.17 12.03 -29.24
CA ASP A 661 28.50 10.62 -28.96
C ASP A 661 29.82 10.45 -28.18
N GLY A 662 30.60 11.53 -28.07
CA GLY A 662 31.96 11.51 -27.52
C GLY A 662 32.98 10.88 -28.47
N ASP A 663 32.72 10.92 -29.78
CA ASP A 663 33.46 10.11 -30.75
C ASP A 663 34.93 10.55 -30.90
N MET A 664 35.83 9.58 -30.92
CA MET A 664 37.28 9.81 -30.93
C MET A 664 37.86 9.64 -32.34
N GLY A 665 38.45 10.72 -32.87
CA GLY A 665 39.14 10.71 -34.18
C GLY A 665 38.48 11.55 -35.27
N LEU A 666 37.80 12.64 -34.88
CA LEU A 666 37.19 13.61 -35.80
C LEU A 666 38.17 14.10 -36.88
N LEU A 667 37.64 14.33 -38.09
CA LEU A 667 38.39 14.86 -39.23
C LEU A 667 38.15 16.35 -39.44
N TRP A 668 39.20 17.15 -39.34
CA TRP A 668 39.19 18.62 -39.34
C TRP A 668 39.50 19.21 -40.71
N PHE A 669 38.76 20.25 -41.07
CA PHE A 669 38.87 20.98 -42.33
C PHE A 669 38.71 22.48 -42.07
N VAL A 670 39.55 23.32 -42.68
CA VAL A 670 39.46 24.78 -42.59
C VAL A 670 39.10 25.37 -43.96
N THR A 671 38.19 26.34 -43.97
CA THR A 671 37.77 27.10 -45.16
C THR A 671 37.70 28.59 -44.80
N TYR A 672 38.24 29.46 -45.65
CA TYR A 672 38.13 30.91 -45.46
C TYR A 672 36.72 31.41 -45.80
N VAL A 673 36.21 32.37 -45.04
CA VAL A 673 34.93 33.02 -45.35
C VAL A 673 35.07 33.94 -46.56
N ASP A 674 36.15 34.73 -46.63
CA ASP A 674 36.59 35.40 -47.86
C ASP A 674 37.88 34.77 -48.38
N LEU A 675 37.87 34.29 -49.63
CA LEU A 675 39.03 33.71 -50.30
C LEU A 675 40.16 34.74 -50.53
N ALA A 676 39.89 36.04 -50.40
CA ALA A 676 40.92 37.08 -50.41
C ALA A 676 41.86 36.98 -49.19
N ASP A 677 41.38 36.46 -48.05
CA ASP A 677 42.14 36.39 -46.79
C ASP A 677 43.25 35.32 -46.80
N GLU A 678 43.17 34.32 -47.70
CA GLU A 678 44.24 33.33 -47.93
C GLU A 678 45.54 34.02 -48.43
N ALA A 679 45.44 35.24 -49.00
CA ALA A 679 46.58 36.07 -49.39
C ALA A 679 47.14 36.95 -48.25
N LEU A 680 46.58 36.85 -47.04
CA LEU A 680 47.00 37.57 -45.83
C LEU A 680 47.56 36.59 -44.79
N LEU A 681 46.78 35.54 -44.46
CA LEU A 681 47.17 34.47 -43.54
C LEU A 681 46.99 33.11 -44.20
N THR A 682 47.92 32.19 -43.96
CA THR A 682 47.78 30.77 -44.28
C THR A 682 47.47 29.99 -43.01
N ILE A 683 46.28 29.37 -42.95
CA ILE A 683 45.76 28.60 -41.82
C ILE A 683 45.57 27.15 -42.30
N THR A 684 46.23 26.19 -41.65
CA THR A 684 46.17 24.76 -42.01
C THR A 684 46.35 23.84 -40.80
N ASN A 685 45.81 22.63 -40.86
CA ASN A 685 46.08 21.55 -39.91
C ASN A 685 47.41 20.83 -40.21
N GLU A 686 48.50 21.26 -39.57
CA GLU A 686 49.89 20.76 -39.68
C GLU A 686 50.22 19.97 -40.98
N GLY A 687 50.24 20.66 -42.12
CA GLY A 687 50.59 20.01 -43.40
C GLY A 687 49.42 19.31 -44.12
N ARG A 688 48.18 19.63 -43.75
CA ARG A 688 46.91 19.09 -44.29
C ARG A 688 46.57 17.69 -43.78
N GLU A 689 46.98 17.34 -42.56
CA GLU A 689 46.58 16.11 -41.90
C GLU A 689 45.21 16.29 -41.25
N THR A 690 44.17 15.76 -41.89
CA THR A 690 42.78 15.92 -41.43
C THR A 690 42.50 15.32 -40.06
N GLN A 691 43.38 14.49 -39.49
CA GLN A 691 43.22 13.97 -38.13
C GLN A 691 43.71 14.93 -37.04
N ASN A 692 44.36 16.04 -37.41
CA ASN A 692 44.91 17.00 -36.45
C ASN A 692 43.97 18.21 -36.27
N SER A 693 43.57 18.45 -35.02
CA SER A 693 42.74 19.59 -34.60
C SER A 693 43.55 20.88 -34.37
N ALA A 694 44.88 20.77 -34.27
CA ALA A 694 45.76 21.93 -34.16
C ALA A 694 45.83 22.70 -35.49
N MET A 695 45.26 23.90 -35.49
CA MET A 695 45.31 24.85 -36.59
C MET A 695 46.60 25.67 -36.47
N VAL A 696 47.47 25.48 -37.46
CA VAL A 696 48.68 26.27 -37.68
C VAL A 696 48.32 27.55 -38.42
N VAL A 697 48.58 28.69 -37.80
CA VAL A 697 48.50 30.01 -38.41
C VAL A 697 49.92 30.42 -38.83
N THR A 698 50.04 30.97 -40.03
CA THR A 698 51.30 31.55 -40.57
C THR A 698 50.99 32.79 -41.40
N SER A 699 51.80 33.85 -41.29
CA SER A 699 51.69 34.99 -42.19
C SER A 699 51.99 34.60 -43.63
N ALA A 700 51.23 35.13 -44.59
CA ALA A 700 51.52 34.90 -46.00
C ALA A 700 52.89 35.50 -46.39
N THR A 701 53.52 34.95 -47.43
CA THR A 701 54.85 35.41 -47.86
C THR A 701 54.81 36.87 -48.33
N GLY A 702 55.52 37.76 -47.64
CA GLY A 702 55.49 39.21 -47.90
C GLY A 702 54.37 39.95 -47.17
N ARG A 703 53.80 39.34 -46.12
CA ARG A 703 52.76 39.87 -45.22
C ARG A 703 53.13 39.69 -43.74
N GLN A 704 54.42 39.73 -43.41
CA GLN A 704 54.91 39.58 -42.04
C GLN A 704 54.40 40.72 -41.15
N ASP A 705 54.55 41.94 -41.65
CA ASP A 705 54.03 43.22 -41.15
C ASP A 705 52.60 43.48 -41.70
N TRP A 706 51.70 42.51 -41.48
CA TRP A 706 50.26 42.68 -41.70
C TRP A 706 49.48 42.38 -40.42
N TYR A 707 48.68 43.35 -40.00
CA TYR A 707 47.72 43.26 -38.91
C TYR A 707 46.27 43.44 -39.41
N GLY A 708 45.32 42.90 -38.64
CA GLY A 708 43.90 42.86 -39.00
C GLY A 708 43.22 41.57 -38.52
N SER A 709 41.98 41.33 -38.94
CA SER A 709 41.23 40.11 -38.57
C SER A 709 40.79 39.33 -39.82
N VAL A 710 40.89 38.02 -39.76
CA VAL A 710 40.42 37.05 -40.76
C VAL A 710 39.39 36.13 -40.11
N THR A 711 38.32 35.79 -40.83
CA THR A 711 37.33 34.79 -40.37
C THR A 711 37.45 33.51 -41.19
N VAL A 712 37.54 32.37 -40.51
CA VAL A 712 37.54 31.03 -41.11
C VAL A 712 36.42 30.18 -40.51
N ILE A 713 35.84 29.31 -41.34
CA ILE A 713 34.99 28.22 -40.87
C ILE A 713 35.87 26.99 -40.68
N ILE A 714 35.83 26.42 -39.49
CA ILE A 714 36.40 25.10 -39.21
C ILE A 714 35.25 24.11 -39.13
N ALA A 715 35.34 23.07 -39.95
CA ALA A 715 34.44 21.94 -39.93
C ALA A 715 35.15 20.73 -39.33
N CYS A 716 34.45 19.94 -38.52
CA CYS A 716 34.89 18.60 -38.16
C CYS A 716 33.85 17.55 -38.57
N VAL A 717 34.32 16.36 -38.89
CA VAL A 717 33.51 15.24 -39.41
C VAL A 717 33.77 14.02 -38.54
N ASP A 718 32.71 13.41 -38.03
CA ASP A 718 32.79 12.21 -37.19
C ASP A 718 33.12 10.93 -38.00
N PRO A 719 33.47 9.82 -37.32
CA PRO A 719 33.63 8.49 -37.94
C PRO A 719 32.42 7.95 -38.73
N GLY A 720 31.18 8.33 -38.39
CA GLY A 720 29.96 7.99 -39.14
C GLY A 720 29.76 8.80 -40.42
N GLY A 721 30.41 9.96 -40.52
CA GLY A 721 30.41 10.87 -41.66
C GLY A 721 29.46 12.07 -41.57
N LEU A 722 28.89 12.40 -40.40
CA LEU A 722 28.20 13.68 -40.22
C LEU A 722 29.20 14.81 -39.93
N ARG A 723 28.76 16.06 -40.04
CA ARG A 723 29.65 17.23 -40.13
C ARG A 723 29.14 18.39 -39.30
N GLY A 724 29.94 18.81 -38.33
CA GLY A 724 29.81 20.06 -37.59
C GLY A 724 30.63 21.19 -38.19
N GLU A 725 30.23 22.45 -37.95
CA GLU A 725 30.95 23.65 -38.39
C GLU A 725 30.86 24.77 -37.33
N LYS A 726 31.93 25.57 -37.21
CA LYS A 726 31.95 26.80 -36.40
C LYS A 726 32.84 27.86 -37.04
N GLU A 727 32.45 29.13 -36.90
CA GLU A 727 33.28 30.28 -37.31
C GLU A 727 34.32 30.63 -36.23
N PHE A 728 35.54 30.89 -36.66
CA PHE A 728 36.67 31.32 -35.85
C PHE A 728 37.17 32.67 -36.38
N THR A 729 37.48 33.60 -35.48
CA THR A 729 38.07 34.89 -35.83
C THR A 729 39.52 34.93 -35.38
N ILE A 730 40.44 35.04 -36.33
CA ILE A 730 41.88 35.15 -36.10
C ILE A 730 42.28 36.61 -36.25
N THR A 731 42.73 37.23 -35.16
CA THR A 731 43.16 38.63 -35.14
C THR A 731 44.67 38.71 -34.99
N ILE A 732 45.31 39.42 -35.91
CA ILE A 732 46.71 39.78 -35.84
C ILE A 732 46.80 41.22 -35.34
N THR A 733 47.53 41.45 -34.25
CA THR A 733 47.72 42.77 -33.66
C THR A 733 49.03 43.41 -34.11
N ASN A 734 48.95 44.69 -34.46
CA ASN A 734 50.08 45.52 -34.80
C ASN A 734 51.18 45.48 -33.72
N THR A 735 52.44 45.34 -34.11
CA THR A 735 53.61 45.31 -33.21
C THR A 735 54.63 46.34 -33.69
N PRO A 736 55.00 47.36 -32.89
CA PRO A 736 55.83 48.48 -33.35
C PRO A 736 57.11 48.05 -34.08
N ASP A 737 57.28 48.60 -35.29
CA ASP A 737 58.33 48.24 -36.23
C ASP A 737 59.12 49.49 -36.68
N PRO A 738 60.46 49.43 -36.81
CA PRO A 738 61.26 50.62 -37.07
C PRO A 738 61.12 51.12 -38.52
N PRO A 739 61.05 52.45 -38.75
CA PRO A 739 60.84 53.02 -40.08
C PRO A 739 62.07 52.88 -40.98
N GLU A 740 61.82 52.70 -42.27
CA GLU A 740 62.83 52.42 -43.29
C GLU A 740 63.02 53.58 -44.27
N ILE A 741 64.28 53.87 -44.62
CA ILE A 741 64.63 54.79 -45.72
C ILE A 741 64.71 54.00 -47.03
N ALA A 742 63.81 54.29 -47.97
CA ALA A 742 63.76 53.65 -49.29
C ALA A 742 64.39 54.49 -50.42
N ASP A 743 64.41 55.82 -50.29
CA ASP A 743 65.01 56.73 -51.29
C ASP A 743 65.52 58.04 -50.68
N TRP A 744 66.58 58.60 -51.27
CA TRP A 744 67.21 59.86 -50.87
C TRP A 744 67.96 60.52 -52.04
N THR A 745 68.12 61.84 -51.98
CA THR A 745 68.81 62.64 -52.99
C THR A 745 69.85 63.56 -52.33
N PRO A 746 71.10 63.65 -52.85
CA PRO A 746 71.65 62.91 -53.97
C PRO A 746 72.09 61.48 -53.59
N ARG A 747 71.95 60.53 -54.54
CA ARG A 747 72.39 59.13 -54.37
C ARG A 747 73.90 58.89 -54.57
N THR A 748 74.68 59.95 -54.75
CA THR A 748 76.13 59.90 -55.00
C THR A 748 76.82 61.04 -54.25
N ASN A 749 78.06 60.82 -53.80
CA ASN A 749 78.88 61.85 -53.17
C ASN A 749 78.95 63.11 -54.05
N PRO A 750 78.37 64.25 -53.63
CA PRO A 750 78.39 65.48 -54.40
C PRO A 750 79.61 66.35 -54.07
N GLU A 751 80.04 67.15 -55.03
CA GLU A 751 81.08 68.19 -54.89
C GLU A 751 80.42 69.58 -54.96
N PHE A 752 80.84 70.51 -54.10
CA PHE A 752 80.36 71.89 -54.04
C PHE A 752 81.53 72.86 -53.84
N GLY A 753 81.43 74.09 -54.36
CA GLY A 753 82.41 75.14 -54.09
C GLY A 753 82.20 75.81 -52.73
N GLU A 754 83.28 76.34 -52.14
CA GLU A 754 83.16 77.26 -51.00
C GLU A 754 82.29 78.47 -51.34
N GLY A 755 81.37 78.81 -50.44
CA GLY A 755 80.35 79.85 -50.65
C GLY A 755 79.05 79.35 -51.28
N GLU A 756 78.98 78.07 -51.70
CA GLU A 756 77.74 77.46 -52.17
C GLU A 756 76.89 76.87 -51.02
N THR A 757 75.60 76.63 -51.30
CA THR A 757 74.70 75.90 -50.40
C THR A 757 74.57 74.46 -50.84
N PHE A 758 75.03 73.51 -50.04
CA PHE A 758 74.70 72.10 -50.26
C PHE A 758 73.40 71.72 -49.56
N SER A 759 72.61 70.87 -50.21
CA SER A 759 71.36 70.34 -49.66
C SER A 759 71.11 68.91 -50.10
N PHE A 760 70.33 68.19 -49.28
CA PHE A 760 69.95 66.82 -49.52
C PHE A 760 68.57 66.54 -48.92
N SER A 761 67.92 65.49 -49.38
CA SER A 761 66.58 65.08 -48.95
C SER A 761 66.46 63.57 -48.78
N VAL A 762 65.66 63.15 -47.80
CA VAL A 762 65.18 61.78 -47.66
C VAL A 762 63.80 61.70 -48.31
N ASP A 763 63.73 61.15 -49.52
CA ASP A 763 62.59 61.34 -50.41
C ASP A 763 61.46 60.35 -50.12
N ASN A 764 61.81 59.08 -49.90
CA ASN A 764 60.87 58.01 -49.60
C ASN A 764 61.24 57.32 -48.29
N VAL A 765 60.34 57.37 -47.32
CA VAL A 765 60.40 56.59 -46.07
C VAL A 765 59.12 55.78 -45.95
N ARG A 766 59.25 54.52 -45.52
CA ARG A 766 58.14 53.62 -45.22
C ARG A 766 58.14 53.34 -43.73
N ASP A 767 56.95 53.33 -43.16
CA ASP A 767 56.69 52.84 -41.82
C ASP A 767 55.86 51.54 -41.95
N PRO A 768 56.29 50.39 -41.41
CA PRO A 768 55.51 49.15 -41.47
C PRO A 768 54.18 49.23 -40.71
N ASP A 769 54.11 49.98 -39.59
CA ASP A 769 52.93 50.08 -38.71
C ASP A 769 51.70 50.75 -39.40
N GLY A 770 51.88 51.33 -40.59
CA GLY A 770 50.78 51.64 -41.52
C GLY A 770 49.85 52.80 -41.13
N GLY A 771 50.14 53.51 -40.04
CA GLY A 771 49.48 54.78 -39.68
C GLY A 771 50.08 56.00 -40.39
N ASP A 772 49.45 57.17 -40.22
CA ASP A 772 50.03 58.49 -40.58
C ASP A 772 51.13 58.90 -39.58
N ALA A 773 52.06 57.99 -39.26
CA ALA A 773 53.14 58.21 -38.29
C ALA A 773 54.00 59.41 -38.72
N GLN A 774 54.15 60.39 -37.83
CA GLN A 774 54.97 61.56 -38.10
C GLN A 774 56.46 61.20 -38.04
N ILE A 775 57.01 60.72 -39.15
CA ILE A 775 58.45 60.42 -39.24
C ILE A 775 59.28 61.68 -38.95
N HIS A 776 60.16 61.54 -37.97
CA HIS A 776 61.12 62.54 -37.55
C HIS A 776 62.52 62.19 -38.06
N PHE A 777 63.27 63.24 -38.43
CA PHE A 777 64.57 63.15 -39.07
C PHE A 777 65.65 63.72 -38.14
N SER A 778 66.73 62.98 -37.95
CA SER A 778 67.95 63.42 -37.28
C SER A 778 69.10 63.46 -38.27
N PHE A 779 69.50 64.68 -38.65
CA PHE A 779 70.59 64.96 -39.57
C PHE A 779 71.85 65.33 -38.81
N ARG A 780 72.96 64.66 -39.09
CA ARG A 780 74.27 64.98 -38.53
C ARG A 780 75.29 65.11 -39.64
N VAL A 781 76.02 66.22 -39.66
CA VAL A 781 77.12 66.44 -40.61
C VAL A 781 78.42 66.64 -39.83
N LYS A 782 79.49 66.00 -40.30
CA LYS A 782 80.80 65.92 -39.65
C LYS A 782 81.91 66.22 -40.63
N GLY A 783 82.52 67.40 -40.51
CA GLY A 783 83.65 67.84 -41.34
C GLY A 783 85.02 67.29 -40.87
N PRO A 784 86.11 67.71 -41.54
CA PRO A 784 87.44 67.11 -41.40
C PRO A 784 88.01 67.10 -39.98
N ASP A 785 87.77 68.16 -39.20
CA ASP A 785 88.31 68.33 -37.83
C ASP A 785 87.43 67.73 -36.72
N ASP A 786 86.32 67.06 -37.05
CA ASP A 786 85.35 66.48 -36.09
C ASP A 786 84.65 67.50 -35.15
N ILE A 787 84.84 68.80 -35.40
CA ILE A 787 84.19 69.90 -34.65
C ILE A 787 82.86 70.26 -35.33
N PHE A 788 81.84 69.43 -35.09
CA PHE A 788 80.40 69.61 -35.41
C PHE A 788 80.02 70.74 -36.38
N ALA A 789 80.14 70.48 -37.68
CA ALA A 789 79.50 71.26 -38.72
C ALA A 789 78.00 70.93 -38.82
N ARG A 790 77.23 71.39 -37.82
CA ARG A 790 75.75 71.34 -37.74
C ARG A 790 75.11 69.95 -37.52
N GLU A 791 74.24 69.91 -36.52
CA GLU A 791 73.34 68.80 -36.21
C GLU A 791 71.90 69.34 -36.11
N VAL A 792 70.93 68.61 -36.63
CA VAL A 792 69.50 68.91 -36.54
C VAL A 792 68.78 67.63 -36.11
N GLN A 793 68.40 67.57 -34.83
CA GLN A 793 67.62 66.46 -34.28
C GLN A 793 66.12 66.75 -34.39
N ASN A 794 65.32 65.70 -34.53
CA ASN A 794 63.86 65.74 -34.43
C ASN A 794 63.16 66.70 -35.41
N ALA A 795 63.70 66.86 -36.62
CA ALA A 795 63.07 67.64 -37.67
C ALA A 795 61.88 66.89 -38.29
N THR A 796 60.81 67.60 -38.65
CA THR A 796 59.74 67.08 -39.52
C THR A 796 60.01 67.35 -41.01
N SER A 797 61.10 68.07 -41.32
CA SER A 797 61.57 68.30 -42.68
C SER A 797 62.37 67.11 -43.18
N ARG A 798 61.96 66.54 -44.32
CA ARG A 798 62.75 65.58 -45.11
C ARG A 798 64.02 66.17 -45.72
N VAL A 799 64.15 67.50 -45.75
CA VAL A 799 65.24 68.24 -46.42
C VAL A 799 66.15 68.89 -45.40
N PHE A 800 67.47 68.75 -45.61
CA PHE A 800 68.52 69.48 -44.91
C PHE A 800 69.30 70.36 -45.91
N ALA A 801 69.71 71.55 -45.47
CA ALA A 801 70.54 72.46 -46.26
C ALA A 801 71.51 73.22 -45.37
N MET A 802 72.76 73.38 -45.84
CA MET A 802 73.84 74.09 -45.15
C MET A 802 74.58 74.99 -46.15
N GLU A 803 74.84 76.22 -45.73
CA GLU A 803 75.70 77.17 -46.41
C GLU A 803 77.16 76.88 -46.04
N THR A 804 78.07 76.93 -47.01
CA THR A 804 79.52 76.85 -46.81
C THR A 804 80.13 78.25 -46.80
N ASP A 805 81.26 78.42 -46.12
CA ASP A 805 82.09 79.63 -46.18
C ASP A 805 83.47 79.32 -46.80
N PHE A 806 84.33 80.35 -46.89
CA PHE A 806 85.70 80.24 -47.43
C PHE A 806 86.71 79.57 -46.48
N GLU A 807 86.23 78.94 -45.40
CA GLU A 807 87.04 78.14 -44.48
C GLU A 807 86.48 76.70 -44.38
N SER A 808 85.58 76.32 -45.30
CA SER A 808 84.83 75.06 -45.30
C SER A 808 85.43 73.98 -46.22
N GLU A 809 86.67 74.12 -46.72
CA GLU A 809 87.31 73.10 -47.57
C GLU A 809 87.38 71.71 -46.88
N GLY A 810 87.00 70.65 -47.60
CA GLY A 810 87.25 69.26 -47.21
C GLY A 810 86.07 68.30 -47.34
N GLU A 811 86.24 67.09 -46.79
CA GLU A 811 85.23 66.03 -46.81
C GLU A 811 84.33 66.07 -45.55
N TYR A 812 83.02 66.00 -45.77
CA TYR A 812 81.99 65.96 -44.74
C TYR A 812 81.23 64.64 -44.80
N LEU A 813 81.24 63.87 -43.71
CA LEU A 813 80.36 62.72 -43.53
C LEU A 813 78.96 63.23 -43.13
N VAL A 814 77.95 62.88 -43.93
CA VAL A 814 76.54 63.06 -43.61
C VAL A 814 76.01 61.73 -43.08
N SER A 815 75.34 61.78 -41.93
CA SER A 815 74.62 60.66 -41.31
C SER A 815 73.17 61.06 -41.07
N VAL A 816 72.23 60.18 -41.43
CA VAL A 816 70.79 60.38 -41.21
C VAL A 816 70.19 59.18 -40.51
N VAL A 817 69.48 59.46 -39.41
CA VAL A 817 68.63 58.52 -38.69
C VAL A 817 67.21 59.03 -38.75
N ILE A 818 66.24 58.16 -39.03
CA ILE A 818 64.82 58.47 -38.89
C ILE A 818 64.23 57.72 -37.71
N PHE A 819 63.15 58.26 -37.14
CA PHE A 819 62.38 57.60 -36.09
C PHE A 819 60.89 57.97 -36.17
N ASP A 820 60.07 57.07 -35.66
CA ASP A 820 58.60 57.13 -35.61
C ASP A 820 58.09 57.78 -34.29
N GLU A 821 56.79 57.63 -34.02
CA GLU A 821 56.15 58.07 -32.77
C GLU A 821 56.34 57.10 -31.59
N ASP A 822 56.61 55.81 -31.86
CA ASP A 822 56.98 54.78 -30.88
C ASP A 822 58.46 54.86 -30.43
N LEU A 823 59.19 55.84 -30.97
CA LEU A 823 60.60 56.15 -30.74
C LEU A 823 61.57 55.06 -31.23
N MET A 824 61.13 54.20 -32.16
CA MET A 824 62.03 53.25 -32.81
C MET A 824 62.81 53.95 -33.93
N SER A 825 64.11 53.65 -34.02
CA SER A 825 65.01 54.29 -34.98
C SER A 825 65.33 53.34 -36.13
N SER A 826 65.42 53.88 -37.34
CA SER A 826 65.85 53.14 -38.54
C SER A 826 67.08 52.28 -38.28
N VAL A 827 66.96 50.97 -38.49
CA VAL A 827 67.99 49.96 -38.15
C VAL A 827 69.31 50.20 -38.91
N ASN A 828 69.22 50.76 -40.12
CA ASN A 828 70.38 51.12 -40.93
C ASN A 828 70.40 52.66 -41.11
N PRO A 829 71.30 53.41 -40.45
CA PRO A 829 71.49 54.83 -40.71
C PRO A 829 72.01 55.03 -42.15
N LEU A 830 71.60 56.13 -42.77
CA LEU A 830 72.06 56.50 -44.10
C LEU A 830 73.30 57.39 -43.99
N ASP A 831 74.45 56.86 -44.43
CA ASP A 831 75.76 57.54 -44.40
C ASP A 831 76.32 57.77 -45.82
N TRP A 832 76.81 58.98 -46.12
CA TRP A 832 77.60 59.29 -47.35
C TRP A 832 78.52 60.50 -47.17
N ILE A 833 79.39 60.77 -48.15
CA ILE A 833 80.38 61.86 -48.11
C ILE A 833 79.97 62.99 -49.06
N VAL A 834 80.10 64.23 -48.60
CA VAL A 834 80.01 65.48 -49.38
C VAL A 834 81.39 66.12 -49.40
N THR A 835 81.85 66.62 -50.54
CA THR A 835 83.16 67.29 -50.65
C THR A 835 82.97 68.77 -50.97
N VAL A 836 83.60 69.65 -50.20
CA VAL A 836 83.66 71.09 -50.45
C VAL A 836 85.05 71.43 -50.99
N THR A 837 85.11 72.07 -52.15
CA THR A 837 86.37 72.39 -52.87
C THR A 837 86.67 73.88 -52.81
N LYS A 838 87.95 74.22 -52.61
CA LYS A 838 88.42 75.61 -52.49
C LYS A 838 88.05 76.49 -53.69
N THR A 839 87.60 77.72 -53.41
CA THR A 839 87.22 78.74 -54.42
C THR A 839 88.18 79.94 -54.37
N ASN A 840 88.72 80.37 -55.52
CA ASN A 840 89.68 81.48 -55.59
C ASN A 840 89.02 82.87 -55.50
N ARG A 841 89.61 83.79 -54.74
CA ARG A 841 89.21 85.18 -54.49
C ARG A 841 90.19 86.15 -55.17
N VAL A 842 89.68 87.31 -55.61
CA VAL A 842 90.46 88.34 -56.34
C VAL A 842 91.52 88.98 -55.41
N PRO A 843 92.76 89.25 -55.91
CA PRO A 843 93.80 89.91 -55.13
C PRO A 843 93.49 91.38 -54.80
N LEU A 844 94.29 91.95 -53.90
CA LEU A 844 94.21 93.33 -53.38
C LEU A 844 95.55 94.05 -53.59
N VAL A 845 95.54 95.37 -53.78
CA VAL A 845 96.76 96.18 -53.93
C VAL A 845 96.63 97.56 -53.28
N THR A 846 97.73 98.11 -52.77
CA THR A 846 97.86 99.52 -52.39
C THR A 846 99.08 100.15 -53.04
N ILE A 847 98.96 101.38 -53.58
CA ILE A 847 100.12 102.18 -54.02
C ILE A 847 100.74 102.87 -52.80
N ASP A 848 102.05 102.66 -52.61
CA ASP A 848 102.84 103.18 -51.48
C ASP A 848 103.70 104.40 -51.87
N ALA A 849 104.05 104.53 -53.17
CA ALA A 849 104.72 105.70 -53.75
C ALA A 849 104.54 105.73 -55.29
N PRO A 850 104.65 106.88 -55.97
CA PRO A 850 104.70 108.24 -55.42
C PRO A 850 103.35 108.61 -54.77
N ASP A 851 103.29 109.75 -54.07
CA ASP A 851 102.03 110.23 -53.50
C ASP A 851 101.16 110.92 -54.59
N GLU A 852 99.84 110.88 -54.40
CA GLU A 852 98.87 111.53 -55.32
C GLU A 852 99.15 113.03 -55.48
N GLY A 853 99.48 113.43 -56.71
CA GLY A 853 99.78 114.80 -57.11
C GLY A 853 101.27 115.18 -57.11
N ASP A 854 102.19 114.24 -56.82
CA ASP A 854 103.63 114.52 -56.75
C ASP A 854 104.20 115.13 -58.04
N ALA A 855 105.13 116.09 -57.89
CA ALA A 855 105.70 116.86 -59.00
C ALA A 855 107.21 116.65 -59.17
N PHE A 856 107.60 116.15 -60.34
CA PHE A 856 108.96 115.83 -60.72
C PHE A 856 109.46 116.73 -61.87
N LYS A 857 110.74 116.60 -62.23
CA LYS A 857 111.35 117.35 -63.35
C LYS A 857 111.78 116.42 -64.47
N GLU A 858 111.64 116.87 -65.72
CA GLU A 858 111.96 116.11 -66.93
C GLU A 858 113.37 115.50 -66.83
N GLY A 859 113.47 114.19 -66.99
CA GLY A 859 114.72 113.43 -66.88
C GLY A 859 115.15 113.04 -65.46
N LYS A 860 114.40 113.38 -64.40
CA LYS A 860 114.58 112.81 -63.05
C LYS A 860 113.88 111.46 -62.92
N TRP A 861 114.42 110.60 -62.07
CA TRP A 861 113.76 109.35 -61.70
C TRP A 861 112.54 109.65 -60.81
N VAL A 862 111.42 109.05 -61.17
CA VAL A 862 110.26 108.80 -60.31
C VAL A 862 110.34 107.33 -59.89
N GLU A 863 110.11 107.06 -58.61
CA GLU A 863 110.02 105.73 -58.05
C GLU A 863 108.54 105.43 -57.74
N PHE A 864 108.09 104.26 -58.15
CA PHE A 864 106.75 103.73 -57.93
C PHE A 864 106.88 102.49 -57.07
N GLN A 865 106.05 102.39 -56.04
CA GLN A 865 105.99 101.27 -55.10
C GLN A 865 104.53 100.90 -54.80
N ALA A 866 104.23 99.60 -54.72
CA ALA A 866 102.92 99.08 -54.34
C ALA A 866 103.06 97.74 -53.59
N THR A 867 102.13 97.50 -52.67
CA THR A 867 102.05 96.28 -51.86
C THR A 867 100.84 95.45 -52.29
N PRO A 868 101.05 94.29 -52.94
CA PRO A 868 100.00 93.36 -53.33
C PRO A 868 99.73 92.31 -52.22
N THR A 869 98.49 91.85 -52.10
CA THR A 869 98.09 90.78 -51.16
C THR A 869 97.00 89.90 -51.77
N ASP A 870 96.97 88.61 -51.43
CA ASP A 870 95.99 87.64 -51.93
C ASP A 870 95.28 86.98 -50.73
N PRO A 871 93.93 86.95 -50.67
CA PRO A 871 93.22 86.30 -49.57
C PRO A 871 93.40 84.77 -49.50
N ASP A 872 93.69 84.09 -50.61
CA ASP A 872 93.75 82.62 -50.70
C ASP A 872 95.15 82.02 -50.64
N SER A 873 96.18 82.84 -50.81
CA SER A 873 97.58 82.42 -50.75
C SER A 873 98.29 83.02 -49.53
N GLU A 874 98.81 82.16 -48.65
CA GLU A 874 99.74 82.58 -47.59
C GLU A 874 101.08 83.10 -48.15
N ASP A 875 101.39 82.84 -49.43
CA ASP A 875 102.63 83.23 -50.09
C ASP A 875 102.35 84.19 -51.27
N GLN A 876 102.74 85.46 -51.11
CA GLN A 876 102.49 86.54 -52.08
C GLN A 876 103.36 86.42 -53.36
N ALA A 877 104.31 85.48 -53.39
CA ALA A 877 105.26 85.28 -54.48
C ALA A 877 104.64 84.92 -55.86
N GLY A 878 103.34 84.64 -55.92
CA GLY A 878 102.59 84.37 -57.16
C GLY A 878 101.99 85.60 -57.86
N LEU A 879 101.96 86.77 -57.20
CA LEU A 879 101.26 87.95 -57.70
C LEU A 879 102.10 88.71 -58.76
N VAL A 880 101.47 89.02 -59.89
CA VAL A 880 102.09 89.74 -61.00
C VAL A 880 101.70 91.22 -60.92
N VAL A 881 102.63 92.05 -60.42
CA VAL A 881 102.46 93.51 -60.33
C VAL A 881 103.01 94.19 -61.60
N GLU A 882 102.17 94.94 -62.32
CA GLU A 882 102.53 95.67 -63.54
C GLU A 882 102.06 97.13 -63.45
N TRP A 883 102.83 98.05 -64.05
CA TRP A 883 102.55 99.48 -63.97
C TRP A 883 102.37 100.11 -65.35
N TYR A 884 101.39 100.98 -65.50
CA TYR A 884 100.90 101.48 -66.78
C TYR A 884 100.62 102.99 -66.77
N GLU A 885 100.75 103.64 -67.92
CA GLU A 885 100.18 104.97 -68.20
C GLU A 885 99.22 104.83 -69.38
N GLY A 886 97.92 104.79 -69.10
CA GLY A 886 96.93 104.28 -70.07
C GLY A 886 97.33 102.88 -70.54
N ASP A 887 97.27 102.61 -71.85
CA ASP A 887 97.68 101.31 -72.40
C ASP A 887 99.22 101.07 -72.42
N THR A 888 100.03 102.04 -71.97
CA THR A 888 101.50 101.97 -72.09
C THR A 888 102.15 101.48 -70.80
N ARG A 889 102.63 100.24 -70.79
CA ARG A 889 103.36 99.66 -69.65
C ARG A 889 104.65 100.46 -69.36
N LEU A 890 104.74 101.03 -68.17
CA LEU A 890 105.91 101.74 -67.65
C LEU A 890 106.91 100.81 -66.95
N GLY A 891 106.40 99.80 -66.23
CA GLY A 891 107.19 99.02 -65.28
C GLY A 891 106.57 97.67 -64.91
N GLN A 892 107.30 96.90 -64.10
CA GLN A 892 106.87 95.63 -63.50
C GLN A 892 107.55 95.46 -62.15
N GLY A 893 106.84 94.80 -61.23
CA GLY A 893 107.27 94.52 -59.87
C GLY A 893 106.66 95.50 -58.88
N GLU A 894 106.66 95.10 -57.61
CA GLU A 894 106.24 95.90 -56.46
C GLU A 894 106.98 97.24 -56.37
N THR A 895 108.17 97.36 -56.94
CA THR A 895 108.90 98.63 -57.03
C THR A 895 109.62 98.77 -58.36
N PHE A 896 109.45 99.91 -59.04
CA PHE A 896 110.26 100.27 -60.20
C PHE A 896 110.53 101.78 -60.25
N SER A 897 111.52 102.21 -61.04
CA SER A 897 111.76 103.63 -61.27
C SER A 897 111.91 103.94 -62.75
N ILE A 898 111.40 105.10 -63.18
CA ILE A 898 111.47 105.57 -64.57
C ILE A 898 111.81 107.07 -64.62
N ARG A 899 112.55 107.49 -65.65
CA ARG A 899 112.99 108.89 -65.84
C ARG A 899 112.66 109.47 -67.21
N SER A 900 111.89 108.73 -68.00
CA SER A 900 111.52 109.08 -69.38
C SER A 900 110.10 109.63 -69.53
N LEU A 901 109.41 109.85 -68.40
CA LEU A 901 108.17 110.63 -68.39
C LEU A 901 108.46 112.03 -68.93
N LYS A 902 107.62 112.48 -69.87
CA LYS A 902 107.73 113.78 -70.54
C LYS A 902 107.08 114.87 -69.69
N PRO A 903 107.29 116.17 -69.97
CA PRO A 903 106.56 117.21 -69.25
C PRO A 903 105.05 117.11 -69.48
N GLY A 904 104.27 116.98 -68.41
CA GLY A 904 102.83 116.70 -68.46
C GLY A 904 102.25 116.34 -67.08
N ASP A 905 100.94 116.08 -67.06
CA ASP A 905 100.26 115.34 -65.99
C ASP A 905 100.12 113.88 -66.47
N HIS A 906 100.42 112.93 -65.60
CA HIS A 906 100.44 111.49 -65.86
C HIS A 906 99.53 110.78 -64.86
N ILE A 907 98.64 109.90 -65.33
CA ILE A 907 97.86 109.00 -64.47
C ILE A 907 98.47 107.61 -64.64
N ILE A 908 98.99 107.06 -63.55
CA ILE A 908 99.68 105.78 -63.53
C ILE A 908 98.81 104.77 -62.81
N SER A 909 98.53 103.63 -63.44
CA SER A 909 97.86 102.51 -62.76
C SER A 909 98.84 101.40 -62.41
N VAL A 910 98.58 100.73 -61.29
CA VAL A 910 99.15 99.43 -60.94
C VAL A 910 98.07 98.39 -61.13
N VAL A 911 98.39 97.33 -61.88
CA VAL A 911 97.55 96.14 -62.04
C VAL A 911 98.23 94.99 -61.34
N VAL A 912 97.49 94.28 -60.50
CA VAL A 912 97.96 93.08 -59.80
C VAL A 912 97.08 91.92 -60.20
N THR A 913 97.69 90.91 -60.80
CA THR A 913 97.02 89.68 -61.26
C THR A 913 97.49 88.50 -60.43
N ASP A 914 96.56 87.64 -60.01
CA ASP A 914 96.87 86.40 -59.30
C ASP A 914 97.28 85.25 -60.23
N SER A 915 97.51 84.07 -59.66
CA SER A 915 97.89 82.87 -60.42
C SER A 915 96.72 82.21 -61.18
N SER A 916 95.47 82.56 -60.86
CA SER A 916 94.26 82.11 -61.55
C SER A 916 93.95 82.98 -62.80
N GLY A 917 94.41 84.23 -62.80
CA GLY A 917 94.22 85.23 -63.85
C GLY A 917 93.28 86.37 -63.48
N GLU A 918 92.72 86.38 -62.26
CA GLU A 918 91.91 87.50 -61.76
C GLU A 918 92.81 88.67 -61.34
N SER A 919 92.34 89.91 -61.54
CA SER A 919 93.16 91.10 -61.34
C SER A 919 92.43 92.30 -60.75
N VAL A 920 93.20 93.11 -60.00
CA VAL A 920 92.78 94.40 -59.42
C VAL A 920 93.64 95.52 -60.00
N GLU A 921 93.04 96.70 -60.22
CA GLU A 921 93.72 97.92 -60.69
C GLU A 921 93.51 99.06 -59.69
N GLU A 922 94.59 99.80 -59.38
CA GLU A 922 94.59 100.99 -58.52
C GLU A 922 95.44 102.10 -59.19
N THR A 923 95.17 103.40 -58.93
CA THR A 923 95.76 104.50 -59.71
C THR A 923 96.33 105.67 -58.89
N VAL A 924 97.38 106.32 -59.42
CA VAL A 924 98.00 107.53 -58.87
C VAL A 924 98.36 108.56 -59.97
N THR A 925 98.10 109.85 -59.72
CA THR A 925 98.40 110.96 -60.63
C THR A 925 99.69 111.68 -60.22
N ILE A 926 100.57 112.02 -61.17
CA ILE A 926 101.79 112.82 -60.94
C ILE A 926 102.05 113.84 -62.06
N LYS A 927 102.97 114.79 -61.84
CA LYS A 927 103.30 115.89 -62.77
C LYS A 927 104.79 115.99 -63.09
N VAL A 928 105.17 116.46 -64.29
CA VAL A 928 106.57 116.60 -64.75
C VAL A 928 106.84 117.96 -65.47
N ASN A 929 107.95 118.65 -65.18
CA ASN A 929 108.27 120.05 -65.65
C ASN A 929 109.66 120.24 -66.37
N LYS A 930 109.89 121.36 -67.11
CA LYS A 930 110.96 121.62 -68.17
C LYS A 930 112.04 122.73 -67.85
N ALA A 931 113.11 122.98 -68.65
CA ALA A 931 114.31 123.86 -68.35
C ALA A 931 114.93 124.80 -69.51
N GLU A 932 115.82 125.81 -69.22
CA GLU A 932 116.35 126.93 -70.11
C GLU A 932 117.84 127.49 -69.88
N GLU A 933 118.40 128.43 -70.71
CA GLU A 933 119.81 129.04 -70.72
C GLU A 933 119.97 130.58 -71.14
N GLU A 934 121.10 131.27 -70.83
CA GLU A 934 121.56 132.64 -71.31
C GLU A 934 123.14 132.81 -71.44
N PRO A 935 123.72 133.85 -72.15
CA PRO A 935 125.16 133.96 -72.56
C PRO A 935 126.10 134.87 -71.70
N GLY A 936 127.44 135.07 -71.90
CA GLY A 936 128.47 134.53 -72.84
C GLY A 936 129.85 135.31 -72.85
N PHE A 937 130.86 134.84 -73.63
CA PHE A 937 132.24 135.37 -73.95
C PHE A 937 133.37 135.43 -72.86
N GLY A 938 134.57 134.84 -73.12
CA GLY A 938 135.84 135.52 -72.69
C GLY A 938 137.19 134.84 -72.31
N ILE A 939 137.67 133.75 -72.94
CA ILE A 939 139.13 133.38 -73.12
C ILE A 939 140.07 133.04 -71.90
N VAL A 940 141.04 132.12 -72.16
CA VAL A 940 142.31 131.78 -71.44
C VAL A 940 142.18 131.19 -70.00
N THR A 941 142.91 130.16 -69.54
CA THR A 941 144.17 129.54 -70.00
C THR A 941 144.24 128.05 -69.58
N VAL A 942 144.35 127.14 -70.56
CA VAL A 942 145.42 126.12 -70.69
C VAL A 942 145.61 125.03 -69.59
N VAL A 943 145.51 123.78 -70.08
CA VAL A 943 146.23 122.55 -69.66
C VAL A 943 145.65 121.64 -68.57
N MET A 944 144.94 120.62 -69.08
CA MET A 944 145.05 119.18 -68.79
C MET A 944 144.35 118.55 -67.57
N ALA A 945 143.60 117.50 -67.90
CA ALA A 945 143.15 116.37 -67.06
C ALA A 945 141.95 116.54 -66.11
N LEU A 946 140.74 116.35 -66.69
CA LEU A 946 139.56 115.63 -66.17
C LEU A 946 138.55 116.36 -65.19
N LEU A 947 137.26 116.33 -65.61
CA LEU A 947 135.95 116.58 -64.92
C LEU A 947 135.21 117.98 -64.94
N VAL A 948 134.08 118.01 -65.68
CA VAL A 948 132.68 118.57 -65.45
C VAL A 948 132.43 120.01 -64.87
N LEU A 949 131.45 120.78 -65.43
CA LEU A 949 131.13 122.22 -65.12
C LEU A 949 129.61 122.58 -65.32
N ALA A 950 129.17 123.86 -65.35
CA ALA A 950 128.37 124.58 -64.32
C ALA A 950 127.56 125.81 -64.90
N LEU A 951 127.05 126.76 -64.05
CA LEU A 951 126.32 128.06 -64.33
C LEU A 951 124.75 127.97 -64.42
N LEU A 952 123.86 128.98 -64.20
CA LEU A 952 123.86 130.33 -63.52
C LEU A 952 122.45 130.78 -62.96
N THR A 953 122.07 132.10 -62.90
CA THR A 953 120.91 132.67 -62.12
C THR A 953 120.28 134.00 -62.65
N ALA A 954 118.94 134.27 -62.53
CA ALA A 954 118.32 135.58 -62.14
C ALA A 954 116.76 135.74 -62.26
N ARG A 955 116.19 136.62 -61.39
CA ARG A 955 115.06 137.59 -61.60
C ARG A 955 113.55 137.20 -61.63
N ARG A 956 112.80 137.94 -60.77
CA ARG A 956 111.38 138.40 -60.86
C ARG A 956 110.22 137.39 -60.70
N ARG A 957 109.19 137.90 -59.99
CA ARG A 957 107.75 137.54 -60.00
C ARG A 957 107.27 136.71 -61.21
N THR A 958 106.30 135.84 -60.89
CA THR A 958 105.37 135.02 -61.73
C THR A 958 105.83 133.60 -62.07
N LEU A 959 104.99 132.63 -61.67
CA LEU A 959 104.99 131.20 -62.03
C LEU A 959 106.25 130.40 -61.66
N SER A 960 106.12 129.06 -61.67
CA SER A 960 107.05 128.04 -61.12
C SER A 960 107.30 128.19 -59.61
N GLU A 961 106.96 127.20 -58.78
CA GLU A 961 107.73 125.96 -58.53
C GLU A 961 109.12 126.26 -57.90
N VAL A 962 109.60 125.36 -57.02
CA VAL A 962 110.94 125.39 -56.36
C VAL A 962 111.01 126.42 -55.20
N THR A 963 111.26 126.08 -53.92
CA THR A 963 112.07 124.98 -53.36
C THR A 963 111.77 124.67 -51.87
N ALA A 964 112.24 123.48 -51.42
CA ALA A 964 112.77 123.12 -50.08
C ALA A 964 111.96 122.09 -49.24
N GLY A 965 111.92 120.80 -49.57
CA GLY A 965 112.51 120.09 -50.72
C GLY A 965 111.54 119.85 -51.89
N THR A 966 110.25 120.04 -51.62
CA THR A 966 109.30 121.04 -52.16
C THR A 966 109.84 122.01 -53.24
N SER A 967 109.06 122.86 -53.93
CA SER A 967 107.70 123.38 -53.68
C SER A 967 106.86 123.41 -54.95
#